data_AF-A0A496LF74-F1
#
_entry.id   AF-A0A496LF74-F1
#
_cell.length_a   1.000
_cell.length_b   1.000
_cell.length_c   1.000
_cell.angle_alpha   90.00
_cell.angle_beta   90.00
_cell.angle_gamma   90.00
#
_symmetry.space_group_name_H-M   'P 1'
#
loop_
_entity.id
_entity.type
_entity.pdbx_description
1 polymer ?
#
loop_
_entity_poly.entity_id
_entity_poly.type
_entity_poly.pdbx_seq_one_letter_code
_entity_poly.pdbx_strand_id
1 'polypeptide(L)'
;MAVTQAQVAQLYVALFNRAPEGAGLNAWVSAGAAKTQAQIADDMLKAPAVQSYFNGSIDTDKGYIENIYKNILGKDYSQDPAGIDAWVRHLQAGHTRGETLAKLFEVAASAEAKAADPRAAKIFENKSAVAAYMAEKIGDIGKDGSGNFDYAPFQEIIRTTNESNLEAQKAKIDELASKGVEKSLTDGLDNIAGTAGNDVFNGVYYAGNGTQKSTLSPLDKIDGGAGKDTLNLTVFKNDAPQNLTTTELQNIFKGVSNVENLNLISETQFDAAGVKFNFGLENLNISTIGDVSISETDATNKVSVNTTGKVSLNAKNAQNIDISAKSDVTLIAQDAKTVNVNSEGKANIAATAAQTLNLKANGETEVATSAKTVNIDLKSKTNALKNFTTQAADLTLANLKINDTSGNNVLIAYGAKKISVTDVDFGANSIRTDERDVDFTMSYADEGLAKLSSSAADKVKTLNLHAKAGKKGQLDLGNIASLTKVAVDGGMREFAMDLSAQTNLTNFDSSAYEGGFSSLKLKNVQNATAKLGGGDDFVEIDSAANTHSIDGGAGEDTMVVTSAVATATTNKLSLLNFENLKITDALSGAVDMTKWANLGSVTLAGGAGAGAKIDNLANNSTIVVENAAIANDIAVNIKDAASGADDTLILKINPKANTAGLDNTGNFVIDGIENVRIVSNTDTAKTAAAKNVINLNASDATKCALSGVYVSGDGNTELKLGANIVKIKGVDASSLTGKFTFDAGNHVERGGVVKGGSGDDTLSFGSVAGLKITGGAGNDVFKVGKLGAEANSPFGTDKLSSITDFSKGDKLYTGGAAAESNSIAKYDSDASLDFANNLREAEKAAAQHASKSAYFTYQSNTYIVTSDGVQGVGQDDYVTKLAGTVDLSGARVDSDHNIVL
;
A
#
# COMPACT_ATOMS: atom_id res chain seq x y z
N MET A 1 70.87 14.71 22.55
CA MET A 1 70.19 13.39 22.52
C MET A 1 70.25 12.87 21.10
N ALA A 2 70.41 11.56 20.93
CA ALA A 2 70.33 10.90 19.64
C ALA A 2 68.92 11.08 19.04
N VAL A 3 68.82 11.20 17.71
CA VAL A 3 67.53 11.29 17.02
C VAL A 3 66.74 9.98 17.15
N THR A 4 65.41 10.07 17.31
CA THR A 4 64.53 8.89 17.37
C THR A 4 63.95 8.52 16.00
N GLN A 5 63.44 7.29 15.87
CA GLN A 5 62.71 6.86 14.67
C GLN A 5 61.51 7.77 14.35
N ALA A 6 60.74 8.18 15.35
CA ALA A 6 59.63 9.11 15.18
C ALA A 6 60.08 10.47 14.65
N GLN A 7 61.21 10.99 15.17
CA GLN A 7 61.77 12.26 14.71
C GLN A 7 62.26 12.20 13.26
N VAL A 8 62.82 11.07 12.81
CA VAL A 8 63.20 10.88 11.39
C VAL A 8 61.97 10.69 10.51
N ALA A 9 60.93 9.96 10.95
CA ALA A 9 59.68 9.81 10.20
C ALA A 9 58.98 11.16 9.97
N GLN A 10 58.98 12.05 10.96
CA GLN A 10 58.49 13.43 10.82
C GLN A 10 59.26 14.22 9.77
N LEU A 11 60.59 14.06 9.69
CA LEU A 11 61.41 14.71 8.67
C LEU A 11 61.07 14.22 7.25
N TYR A 12 60.77 12.93 7.09
CA TYR A 12 60.32 12.38 5.82
C TYR A 12 59.01 12.99 5.33
N VAL A 13 58.03 13.11 6.23
CA VAL A 13 56.75 13.79 5.93
C VAL A 13 57.01 15.25 5.57
N ALA A 14 57.75 15.97 6.41
CA ALA A 14 57.93 17.41 6.24
C ALA A 14 58.67 17.79 4.98
N LEU A 15 59.80 17.11 4.71
CA LEU A 15 60.63 17.40 3.57
C LEU A 15 59.98 16.81 2.31
N PHE A 16 59.73 15.51 2.28
CA PHE A 16 59.42 14.77 1.05
C PHE A 16 57.93 14.45 0.84
N ASN A 17 57.03 14.94 1.70
CA ASN A 17 55.59 14.63 1.65
C ASN A 17 55.29 13.13 1.46
N ARG A 18 56.12 12.26 2.06
CA ARG A 18 56.14 10.82 1.88
C ARG A 18 56.47 10.15 3.21
N ALA A 19 55.93 8.96 3.43
CA ALA A 19 56.35 8.11 4.53
C ALA A 19 57.69 7.42 4.19
N PRO A 20 58.60 7.22 5.15
CA PRO A 20 59.76 6.36 4.92
C PRO A 20 59.36 4.88 4.89
N GLU A 21 60.13 4.10 4.16
CA GLU A 21 60.31 2.66 4.36
C GLU A 21 61.32 2.38 5.47
N GLY A 22 61.30 1.18 6.06
CA GLY A 22 62.10 0.80 7.22
C GLY A 22 63.61 0.93 7.00
N ALA A 23 64.13 0.48 5.86
CA ALA A 23 65.55 0.56 5.53
C ALA A 23 66.04 2.02 5.44
N GLY A 24 65.30 2.87 4.72
CA GLY A 24 65.58 4.30 4.62
C GLY A 24 65.51 5.00 5.96
N LEU A 25 64.46 4.74 6.76
CA LEU A 25 64.32 5.29 8.11
C LEU A 25 65.54 4.93 8.98
N ASN A 26 65.89 3.64 9.02
CA ASN A 26 66.97 3.14 9.87
C ASN A 26 68.34 3.70 9.46
N ALA A 27 68.61 3.85 8.16
CA ALA A 27 69.84 4.48 7.68
C ALA A 27 70.00 5.91 8.21
N TRP A 28 68.93 6.70 8.19
CA TRP A 28 68.95 8.08 8.73
C TRP A 28 69.01 8.13 10.25
N VAL A 29 68.35 7.21 10.96
CA VAL A 29 68.48 7.09 12.42
C VAL A 29 69.92 6.74 12.80
N SER A 30 70.56 5.79 12.12
CA SER A 30 71.97 5.44 12.34
C SER A 30 72.92 6.62 12.04
N ALA A 31 72.69 7.33 10.94
CA ALA A 31 73.46 8.54 10.62
C ALA A 31 73.29 9.65 11.68
N GLY A 32 72.20 9.62 12.44
CA GLY A 32 71.85 10.55 13.50
C GLY A 32 72.17 10.13 14.92
N ALA A 33 72.87 9.01 15.13
CA ALA A 33 73.16 8.48 16.47
C ALA A 33 73.86 9.49 17.41
N ALA A 34 74.64 10.43 16.86
CA ALA A 34 75.33 11.49 17.62
C ALA A 34 74.83 12.91 17.28
N LYS A 35 73.71 13.04 16.55
CA LYS A 35 73.21 14.31 16.02
C LYS A 35 71.82 14.63 16.58
N THR A 36 71.47 15.91 16.60
CA THR A 36 70.12 16.38 16.90
C THR A 36 69.19 16.21 15.68
N GLN A 37 67.87 16.27 15.89
CA GLN A 37 66.88 16.25 14.80
C GLN A 37 67.13 17.38 13.78
N ALA A 38 67.54 18.56 14.26
CA ALA A 38 67.90 19.70 13.40
C ALA A 38 69.13 19.40 12.52
N GLN A 39 70.19 18.84 13.10
CA GLN A 39 71.39 18.46 12.35
C GLN A 39 71.10 17.40 11.28
N ILE A 40 70.23 16.43 11.58
CA ILE A 40 69.80 15.44 10.59
C ILE A 40 68.91 16.03 9.49
N ALA A 41 68.01 16.94 9.83
CA ALA A 41 67.24 17.67 8.82
C ALA A 41 68.14 18.43 7.84
N ASP A 42 69.17 19.12 8.35
CA ASP A 42 70.16 19.82 7.52
C ASP A 42 70.99 18.85 6.65
N ASP A 43 71.31 17.65 7.16
CA ASP A 43 72.01 16.63 6.38
C ASP A 43 71.12 16.00 5.30
N MET A 44 69.84 15.72 5.59
CA MET A 44 68.87 15.24 4.61
C MET A 44 68.73 16.24 3.46
N LEU A 45 68.66 17.54 3.76
CA LEU A 45 68.57 18.62 2.76
C LEU A 45 69.82 18.75 1.86
N LYS A 46 70.99 18.31 2.33
CA LYS A 46 72.24 18.32 1.55
C LYS A 46 72.41 17.08 0.69
N ALA A 47 71.57 16.06 0.85
CA ALA A 47 71.71 14.82 0.09
C ALA A 47 71.52 15.11 -1.42
N PRO A 48 72.35 14.57 -2.32
CA PRO A 48 72.30 14.89 -3.76
C PRO A 48 70.93 14.67 -4.41
N ALA A 49 70.15 13.69 -3.93
CA ALA A 49 68.80 13.39 -4.41
C ALA A 49 67.78 14.53 -4.14
N VAL A 50 68.01 15.37 -3.13
CA VAL A 50 67.12 16.47 -2.74
C VAL A 50 67.08 17.58 -3.79
N GLN A 51 68.23 17.92 -4.39
CA GLN A 51 68.31 18.98 -5.39
C GLN A 51 67.43 18.68 -6.61
N SER A 52 67.42 17.43 -7.05
CA SER A 52 66.55 16.96 -8.13
C SER A 52 65.08 16.85 -7.68
N TYR A 53 64.83 16.35 -6.47
CA TYR A 53 63.48 16.14 -5.93
C TYR A 53 62.67 17.44 -5.80
N PHE A 54 63.28 18.52 -5.31
CA PHE A 54 62.58 19.79 -5.11
C PHE A 54 62.64 20.73 -6.32
N ASN A 55 63.60 20.55 -7.24
CA ASN A 55 63.74 21.33 -8.47
C ASN A 55 63.52 22.85 -8.29
N GLY A 56 64.12 23.42 -7.24
CA GLY A 56 64.05 24.85 -6.90
C GLY A 56 62.87 25.28 -6.00
N SER A 57 61.91 24.40 -5.72
CA SER A 57 60.70 24.75 -4.93
C SER A 57 60.98 25.18 -3.48
N ILE A 58 62.12 24.79 -2.93
CA ILE A 58 62.55 25.15 -1.57
C ILE A 58 63.78 26.06 -1.55
N ASP A 59 64.17 26.69 -2.66
CA ASP A 59 65.42 27.50 -2.70
C ASP A 59 65.33 28.81 -1.93
N THR A 60 64.11 29.35 -1.76
CA THR A 60 63.85 30.54 -0.94
C THR A 60 63.39 30.15 0.47
N ASP A 61 63.64 31.00 1.46
CA ASP A 61 63.14 30.79 2.83
C ASP A 61 61.62 30.61 2.87
N LYS A 62 60.89 31.43 2.10
CA LYS A 62 59.44 31.33 1.98
C LYS A 62 59.00 30.02 1.34
N GLY A 63 59.61 29.62 0.22
CA GLY A 63 59.29 28.35 -0.45
C GLY A 63 59.58 27.12 0.42
N TYR A 64 60.69 27.15 1.18
CA TYR A 64 61.01 26.10 2.14
C TYR A 64 59.95 26.01 3.26
N ILE A 65 59.58 27.14 3.87
CA ILE A 65 58.54 27.17 4.92
C ILE A 65 57.18 26.73 4.38
N GLU A 66 56.73 27.25 3.24
CA GLU A 66 55.42 26.87 2.65
C GLU A 66 55.34 25.37 2.34
N ASN A 67 56.44 24.76 1.85
CA ASN A 67 56.50 23.33 1.60
C ASN A 67 56.32 22.51 2.88
N ILE A 68 57.11 22.77 3.92
CA ILE A 68 57.01 22.01 5.18
C ILE A 68 55.66 22.26 5.86
N TYR A 69 55.13 23.49 5.82
CA TYR A 69 53.86 23.87 6.43
C TYR A 69 52.69 23.10 5.79
N LYS A 70 52.68 23.01 4.46
CA LYS A 70 51.69 22.24 3.71
C LYS A 70 51.79 20.75 4.00
N ASN A 71 53.01 20.22 4.06
CA ASN A 71 53.22 18.79 4.24
C ASN A 71 52.81 18.31 5.63
N ILE A 72 53.05 19.10 6.69
CA ILE A 72 52.84 18.64 8.07
C ILE A 72 51.54 19.15 8.70
N LEU A 73 51.08 20.35 8.32
CA LEU A 73 49.85 20.95 8.87
C LEU A 73 48.69 20.96 7.86
N GLY A 74 48.95 20.66 6.58
CA GLY A 74 47.93 20.74 5.53
C GLY A 74 47.51 22.18 5.19
N LYS A 75 48.35 23.16 5.55
CA LYS A 75 48.08 24.59 5.39
C LYS A 75 49.00 25.24 4.37
N ASP A 76 48.47 26.18 3.60
CA ASP A 76 49.26 27.10 2.77
C ASP A 76 49.14 28.57 3.25
N TYR A 77 49.84 29.46 2.56
CA TYR A 77 49.90 30.89 2.91
C TYR A 77 48.54 31.59 2.92
N SER A 78 47.56 31.12 2.16
CA SER A 78 46.21 31.70 2.17
C SER A 78 45.47 31.38 3.47
N GLN A 79 45.84 30.30 4.14
CA GLN A 79 45.19 29.80 5.35
C GLN A 79 45.87 30.29 6.63
N ASP A 80 47.18 30.58 6.59
CA ASP A 80 47.94 31.06 7.75
C ASP A 80 49.15 31.93 7.37
N PRO A 81 48.91 33.14 6.82
CA PRO A 81 50.00 34.01 6.37
C PRO A 81 50.88 34.47 7.54
N ALA A 82 50.27 34.76 8.69
CA ALA A 82 50.98 35.24 9.88
C ALA A 82 51.90 34.17 10.49
N GLY A 83 51.44 32.91 10.55
CA GLY A 83 52.24 31.78 11.00
C GLY A 83 53.40 31.51 10.06
N ILE A 84 53.15 31.45 8.75
CA ILE A 84 54.22 31.24 7.75
C ILE A 84 55.26 32.37 7.79
N ASP A 85 54.83 33.64 7.84
CA ASP A 85 55.76 34.77 7.95
C ASP A 85 56.59 34.72 9.25
N ALA A 86 56.02 34.22 10.36
CA ALA A 86 56.75 34.06 11.61
C ALA A 86 57.90 33.04 11.48
N TRP A 87 57.64 31.90 10.81
CA TRP A 87 58.68 30.90 10.54
C TRP A 87 59.72 31.36 9.52
N VAL A 88 59.33 32.18 8.53
CA VAL A 88 60.29 32.83 7.63
C VAL A 88 61.20 33.80 8.40
N ARG A 89 60.65 34.59 9.33
CA ARG A 89 61.46 35.45 10.22
C ARG A 89 62.40 34.65 11.11
N HIS A 90 62.01 33.45 11.54
CA HIS A 90 62.87 32.54 12.31
C HIS A 90 64.12 32.15 11.51
N LEU A 91 63.98 31.85 10.21
CA LEU A 91 65.14 31.60 9.32
C LEU A 91 66.00 32.86 9.13
N GLN A 92 65.36 34.00 8.86
CA GLN A 92 66.05 35.28 8.64
C GLN A 92 66.82 35.78 9.87
N ALA A 93 66.44 35.33 11.07
CA ALA A 93 67.15 35.58 12.31
C ALA A 93 68.47 34.79 12.44
N GLY A 94 68.82 33.98 11.43
CA GLY A 94 70.10 33.25 11.35
C GLY A 94 70.03 31.79 11.80
N HIS A 95 68.83 31.26 12.10
CA HIS A 95 68.64 29.85 12.41
C HIS A 95 68.75 28.98 11.15
N THR A 96 69.26 27.76 11.29
CA THR A 96 69.33 26.83 10.16
C THR A 96 67.93 26.32 9.75
N ARG A 97 67.84 25.75 8.55
CA ARG A 97 66.61 25.10 8.06
C ARG A 97 66.20 23.92 8.93
N GLY A 98 67.17 23.16 9.41
CA GLY A 98 66.95 22.09 10.37
C GLY A 98 66.53 22.57 11.75
N GLU A 99 67.14 23.64 12.28
CA GLU A 99 66.75 24.24 13.56
C GLU A 99 65.30 24.76 13.51
N THR A 100 64.94 25.41 12.41
CA THR A 100 63.58 25.92 12.19
C THR A 100 62.56 24.78 12.09
N LEU A 101 62.88 23.72 11.37
CA LEU A 101 61.98 22.56 11.24
C LEU A 101 61.80 21.81 12.58
N ALA A 102 62.88 21.62 13.34
CA ALA A 102 62.80 21.01 14.66
C ALA A 102 61.96 21.86 15.63
N LYS A 103 62.12 23.18 15.60
CA LYS A 103 61.30 24.09 16.42
C LYS A 103 59.84 24.09 15.99
N LEU A 104 59.57 23.98 14.69
CA LEU A 104 58.21 23.87 14.16
C LEU A 104 57.52 22.61 14.69
N PHE A 105 58.18 21.45 14.70
CA PHE A 105 57.61 20.23 15.28
C PHE A 105 57.30 20.37 16.77
N GLU A 106 58.20 21.00 17.53
CA GLU A 106 57.98 21.28 18.96
C GLU A 106 56.73 22.13 19.17
N VAL A 107 56.58 23.21 18.39
CA VAL A 107 55.42 24.10 18.45
C VAL A 107 54.16 23.37 17.99
N ALA A 108 54.19 22.64 16.88
CA ALA A 108 53.03 21.90 16.36
C ALA A 108 52.52 20.82 17.33
N ALA A 109 53.39 20.30 18.20
CA ALA A 109 53.04 19.34 19.24
C ALA A 109 52.63 19.98 20.58
N SER A 110 52.75 21.30 20.73
CA SER A 110 52.48 21.99 22.00
C SER A 110 50.99 22.06 22.34
N ALA A 111 50.67 22.20 23.64
CA ALA A 111 49.29 22.32 24.08
C ALA A 111 48.60 23.57 23.50
N GLU A 112 49.37 24.65 23.34
CA GLU A 112 48.92 25.92 22.79
C GLU A 112 48.57 25.79 21.29
N ALA A 113 49.41 25.11 20.49
CA ALA A 113 49.11 24.90 19.08
C ALA A 113 47.92 23.95 18.89
N LYS A 114 47.81 22.90 19.71
CA LYS A 114 46.64 21.99 19.72
C LYS A 114 45.35 22.71 20.06
N ALA A 115 45.40 23.69 20.97
CA ALA A 115 44.24 24.51 21.32
C ALA A 115 43.91 25.54 20.22
N ALA A 116 44.92 26.11 19.56
CA ALA A 116 44.75 27.13 18.53
C ALA A 116 44.21 26.57 17.21
N ASP A 117 44.65 25.38 16.80
CA ASP A 117 44.13 24.69 15.62
C ASP A 117 44.13 23.16 15.83
N PRO A 118 43.05 22.62 16.42
CA PRO A 118 42.92 21.18 16.68
C PRO A 118 43.00 20.33 15.41
N ARG A 119 42.54 20.87 14.26
CA ARG A 119 42.53 20.14 12.98
C ARG A 119 43.94 19.96 12.44
N ALA A 120 44.70 21.05 12.35
CA ALA A 120 46.08 21.02 11.86
C ALA A 120 46.98 20.19 12.77
N ALA A 121 46.81 20.31 14.09
CA ALA A 121 47.52 19.48 15.04
C ALA A 121 47.21 17.98 14.86
N LYS A 122 45.94 17.64 14.59
CA LYS A 122 45.54 16.25 14.36
C LYS A 122 46.07 15.69 13.03
N ILE A 123 46.11 16.50 11.98
CA ILE A 123 46.75 16.15 10.70
C ILE A 123 48.23 15.83 10.93
N PHE A 124 48.95 16.66 11.68
CA PHE A 124 50.35 16.43 12.00
C PHE A 124 50.58 15.14 12.80
N GLU A 125 49.78 14.90 13.82
CA GLU A 125 49.81 13.66 14.61
C GLU A 125 49.55 12.43 13.72
N ASN A 126 48.50 12.46 12.90
CA ASN A 126 48.13 11.33 12.05
C ASN A 126 49.18 11.08 10.97
N LYS A 127 49.69 12.10 10.29
CA LYS A 127 50.76 11.94 9.29
C LYS A 127 52.05 11.37 9.91
N SER A 128 52.41 11.83 11.10
CA SER A 128 53.56 11.30 11.85
C SER A 128 53.36 9.83 12.20
N ALA A 129 52.17 9.46 12.70
CA ALA A 129 51.83 8.08 13.04
C ALA A 129 51.80 7.16 11.81
N VAL A 130 51.21 7.60 10.69
CA VAL A 130 51.18 6.87 9.41
C VAL A 130 52.59 6.66 8.88
N ALA A 131 53.45 7.68 8.93
CA ALA A 131 54.83 7.56 8.46
C ALA A 131 55.66 6.58 9.30
N ALA A 132 55.49 6.60 10.62
CA ALA A 132 56.13 5.63 11.51
C ALA A 132 55.60 4.20 11.25
N TYR A 133 54.29 4.04 11.12
CA TYR A 133 53.65 2.76 10.85
C TYR A 133 54.08 2.15 9.51
N MET A 134 54.20 2.99 8.48
CA MET A 134 54.71 2.58 7.17
C MET A 134 56.12 2.00 7.26
N ALA A 135 57.03 2.68 7.96
CA ALA A 135 58.40 2.23 8.11
C ALA A 135 58.52 0.97 8.97
N GLU A 136 57.60 0.77 9.92
CA GLU A 136 57.51 -0.44 10.72
C GLU A 136 57.05 -1.63 9.87
N LYS A 137 56.05 -1.44 9.00
CA LYS A 137 55.43 -2.51 8.21
C LYS A 137 56.15 -2.83 6.91
N ILE A 138 56.72 -1.83 6.25
CA ILE A 138 57.37 -1.99 4.95
C ILE A 138 58.87 -1.81 5.11
N GLY A 139 59.58 -2.94 5.14
CA GLY A 139 61.03 -2.97 5.38
C GLY A 139 61.86 -2.33 4.27
N ASP A 140 61.48 -2.51 3.00
CA ASP A 140 62.17 -1.94 1.85
C ASP A 140 61.17 -1.53 0.78
N ILE A 141 61.57 -0.64 -0.13
CA ILE A 141 60.67 -0.12 -1.15
C ILE A 141 60.66 -0.99 -2.41
N GLY A 142 59.45 -1.30 -2.87
CA GLY A 142 59.24 -2.02 -4.12
C GLY A 142 59.71 -1.23 -5.35
N LYS A 143 59.81 -1.92 -6.48
CA LYS A 143 60.10 -1.30 -7.78
C LYS A 143 58.84 -1.26 -8.65
N ASP A 144 58.70 -0.22 -9.44
CA ASP A 144 57.67 -0.10 -10.47
C ASP A 144 57.98 -1.04 -11.67
N GLY A 145 57.05 -1.11 -12.62
CA GLY A 145 57.21 -1.92 -13.84
C GLY A 145 58.37 -1.49 -14.76
N SER A 146 59.04 -0.37 -14.46
CA SER A 146 60.23 0.12 -15.16
C SER A 146 61.52 -0.13 -14.36
N GLY A 147 61.43 -0.72 -13.17
CA GLY A 147 62.57 -1.03 -12.30
C GLY A 147 63.03 0.12 -11.39
N ASN A 148 62.30 1.24 -11.34
CA ASN A 148 62.57 2.35 -10.42
C ASN A 148 61.85 2.15 -9.09
N PHE A 149 62.32 2.77 -8.00
CA PHE A 149 61.64 2.68 -6.71
C PHE A 149 60.23 3.32 -6.76
N ASP A 150 59.23 2.56 -6.33
CA ASP A 150 57.82 2.98 -6.37
C ASP A 150 57.43 3.76 -5.11
N TYR A 151 57.72 5.05 -5.13
CA TYR A 151 57.37 5.97 -4.05
C TYR A 151 55.91 6.42 -4.07
N ALA A 152 55.15 6.14 -5.12
CA ALA A 152 53.82 6.71 -5.31
C ALA A 152 52.83 6.28 -4.21
N PRO A 153 52.75 5.00 -3.78
CA PRO A 153 51.86 4.61 -2.69
C PRO A 153 52.19 5.30 -1.36
N PHE A 154 53.48 5.48 -1.06
CA PHE A 154 53.95 6.13 0.17
C PHE A 154 53.64 7.63 0.17
N GLN A 155 53.72 8.28 -0.99
CA GLN A 155 53.37 9.69 -1.16
C GLN A 155 51.87 9.88 -1.07
N GLU A 156 51.10 9.04 -1.77
CA GLU A 156 49.65 9.14 -1.79
C GLU A 156 49.07 8.94 -0.39
N ILE A 157 49.57 7.94 0.35
CA ILE A 157 49.14 7.70 1.72
C ILE A 157 49.40 8.92 2.62
N ILE A 158 50.56 9.56 2.55
CA ILE A 158 50.81 10.78 3.34
C ILE A 158 49.98 11.96 2.85
N ARG A 159 49.85 12.14 1.53
CA ARG A 159 49.10 13.25 0.93
C ARG A 159 47.63 13.21 1.31
N THR A 160 47.02 12.03 1.34
CA THR A 160 45.59 11.88 1.68
C THR A 160 45.34 11.73 3.17
N THR A 161 46.36 11.62 4.02
CA THR A 161 46.17 11.57 5.48
C THR A 161 45.66 12.90 5.99
N ASN A 162 44.56 12.88 6.75
CA ASN A 162 43.87 14.04 7.30
C ASN A 162 43.52 13.81 8.79
N GLU A 163 42.68 14.66 9.37
CA GLU A 163 42.33 14.64 10.79
C GLU A 163 41.58 13.38 11.26
N SER A 164 40.90 12.64 10.37
CA SER A 164 39.96 11.58 10.75
C SER A 164 40.26 10.19 10.17
N ASN A 165 41.23 10.05 9.26
CA ASN A 165 41.41 8.80 8.48
C ASN A 165 42.63 7.94 8.86
N LEU A 166 43.22 8.11 10.06
CA LEU A 166 44.41 7.36 10.50
C LEU A 166 44.28 5.85 10.29
N GLU A 167 43.19 5.24 10.75
CA GLU A 167 43.01 3.78 10.67
C GLU A 167 42.80 3.29 9.22
N ALA A 168 42.12 4.08 8.37
CA ALA A 168 41.98 3.76 6.96
C ALA A 168 43.33 3.80 6.22
N GLN A 169 44.23 4.71 6.61
CA GLN A 169 45.56 4.80 6.03
C GLN A 169 46.48 3.68 6.52
N LYS A 170 46.39 3.26 7.79
CA LYS A 170 47.07 2.05 8.29
C LYS A 170 46.64 0.79 7.55
N ALA A 171 45.35 0.63 7.27
CA ALA A 171 44.86 -0.52 6.51
C ALA A 171 45.46 -0.60 5.10
N LYS A 172 45.62 0.55 4.40
CA LYS A 172 46.32 0.59 3.10
C LYS A 172 47.80 0.21 3.22
N ILE A 173 48.45 0.58 4.33
CA ILE A 173 49.82 0.17 4.61
C ILE A 173 49.90 -1.33 4.82
N ASP A 174 48.98 -1.92 5.59
CA ASP A 174 48.93 -3.36 5.82
C ASP A 174 48.66 -4.13 4.52
N GLU A 175 47.83 -3.60 3.62
CA GLU A 175 47.59 -4.16 2.29
C GLU A 175 48.88 -4.11 1.43
N LEU A 176 49.57 -2.98 1.41
CA LEU A 176 50.86 -2.87 0.71
C LEU A 176 51.92 -3.80 1.29
N ALA A 177 51.96 -3.93 2.62
CA ALA A 177 52.91 -4.78 3.33
C ALA A 177 52.64 -6.28 3.14
N SER A 178 51.38 -6.65 2.93
CA SER A 178 50.94 -8.02 2.65
C SER A 178 50.86 -8.33 1.16
N LYS A 179 51.28 -7.42 0.27
CA LYS A 179 51.26 -7.67 -1.18
C LYS A 179 52.27 -8.76 -1.53
N GLY A 180 51.79 -9.86 -2.09
CA GLY A 180 52.62 -10.92 -2.64
C GLY A 180 52.94 -10.71 -4.12
N VAL A 181 53.33 -11.80 -4.76
CA VAL A 181 53.63 -11.89 -6.19
C VAL A 181 52.49 -12.54 -6.96
N GLU A 182 52.35 -12.16 -8.22
CA GLU A 182 51.45 -12.83 -9.16
C GLU A 182 52.28 -13.70 -10.12
N LYS A 183 51.87 -14.97 -10.28
CA LYS A 183 52.57 -15.95 -11.12
C LYS A 183 51.59 -16.74 -11.97
N SER A 184 51.94 -16.94 -13.23
CA SER A 184 51.17 -17.80 -14.14
C SER A 184 51.93 -19.10 -14.35
N LEU A 185 51.20 -20.21 -14.35
CA LEU A 185 51.72 -21.54 -14.66
C LEU A 185 51.93 -21.69 -16.18
N THR A 186 52.85 -22.56 -16.55
CA THR A 186 53.22 -22.87 -17.94
C THR A 186 52.79 -24.29 -18.30
N ASP A 187 52.88 -24.70 -19.57
CA ASP A 187 52.59 -26.09 -19.97
C ASP A 187 53.76 -27.07 -19.68
N GLY A 188 54.84 -26.56 -19.08
CA GLY A 188 55.98 -27.32 -18.59
C GLY A 188 55.82 -27.73 -17.12
N LEU A 189 56.87 -28.31 -16.53
CA LEU A 189 56.89 -28.59 -15.09
C LEU A 189 57.18 -27.30 -14.32
N ASP A 190 56.22 -26.91 -13.49
CA ASP A 190 56.32 -25.75 -12.61
C ASP A 190 56.69 -26.16 -11.18
N ASN A 191 57.65 -25.45 -10.58
CA ASN A 191 58.02 -25.59 -9.17
C ASN A 191 58.13 -24.19 -8.56
N ILE A 192 56.99 -23.67 -8.13
CA ILE A 192 56.81 -22.28 -7.75
C ILE A 192 56.59 -22.21 -6.24
N ALA A 193 57.50 -21.51 -5.56
CA ALA A 193 57.29 -21.07 -4.19
C ALA A 193 56.85 -19.61 -4.17
N GLY A 194 55.89 -19.30 -3.31
CA GLY A 194 55.41 -17.98 -2.99
C GLY A 194 56.36 -17.20 -2.09
N THR A 195 55.86 -16.09 -1.56
CA THR A 195 56.52 -15.16 -0.66
C THR A 195 55.90 -15.25 0.73
N ALA A 196 56.10 -14.21 1.55
CA ALA A 196 55.42 -14.07 2.83
C ALA A 196 54.20 -13.12 2.75
N GLY A 197 53.92 -12.59 1.55
CA GLY A 197 52.73 -11.80 1.26
C GLY A 197 51.69 -12.65 0.54
N ASN A 198 50.49 -12.10 0.36
CA ASN A 198 49.36 -12.73 -0.32
C ASN A 198 49.65 -12.85 -1.81
N ASP A 199 50.02 -14.04 -2.26
CA ASP A 199 50.37 -14.35 -3.64
C ASP A 199 49.15 -14.78 -4.46
N VAL A 200 49.28 -14.66 -5.78
CA VAL A 200 48.26 -15.09 -6.75
C VAL A 200 48.89 -16.01 -7.79
N PHE A 201 48.32 -17.21 -7.95
CA PHE A 201 48.71 -18.20 -8.94
C PHE A 201 47.60 -18.36 -9.97
N ASN A 202 47.96 -18.34 -11.26
CA ASN A 202 47.00 -18.47 -12.35
C ASN A 202 47.28 -19.74 -13.16
N GLY A 203 46.29 -20.60 -13.32
CA GLY A 203 46.39 -21.88 -14.00
C GLY A 203 45.20 -22.21 -14.89
N VAL A 204 45.45 -23.09 -15.87
CA VAL A 204 44.44 -23.67 -16.76
C VAL A 204 44.54 -25.19 -16.66
N TYR A 205 43.40 -25.85 -16.58
CA TYR A 205 43.28 -27.30 -16.61
C TYR A 205 42.31 -27.76 -17.71
N TYR A 206 42.74 -28.71 -18.53
CA TYR A 206 41.90 -29.35 -19.54
C TYR A 206 41.47 -30.74 -19.04
N ALA A 207 40.20 -30.88 -18.67
CA ALA A 207 39.62 -32.13 -18.17
C ALA A 207 39.40 -33.14 -19.31
N GLY A 208 39.84 -34.39 -19.12
CA GLY A 208 39.77 -35.47 -20.11
C GLY A 208 41.11 -35.81 -20.76
N ASN A 209 41.10 -36.71 -21.73
CA ASN A 209 42.30 -37.33 -22.35
C ASN A 209 42.60 -36.77 -23.76
N GLY A 210 42.11 -35.57 -24.07
CA GLY A 210 42.37 -34.89 -25.33
C GLY A 210 43.80 -34.38 -25.49
N THR A 211 44.04 -33.60 -26.54
CA THR A 211 45.40 -33.15 -26.93
C THR A 211 45.81 -31.80 -26.34
N GLN A 212 44.90 -31.05 -25.72
CA GLN A 212 45.21 -29.78 -25.09
C GLN A 212 45.98 -30.03 -23.79
N LYS A 213 46.96 -29.17 -23.51
CA LYS A 213 47.83 -29.30 -22.34
C LYS A 213 47.41 -28.33 -21.25
N SER A 214 47.19 -28.84 -20.05
CA SER A 214 47.00 -28.04 -18.84
C SER A 214 48.29 -27.32 -18.48
N THR A 215 48.16 -26.13 -17.88
CA THR A 215 49.28 -25.47 -17.19
C THR A 215 49.38 -25.86 -15.72
N LEU A 216 48.30 -26.39 -15.13
CA LEU A 216 48.38 -27.09 -13.84
C LEU A 216 48.23 -28.60 -14.05
N SER A 217 49.26 -29.35 -13.72
CA SER A 217 49.37 -30.80 -13.84
C SER A 217 49.67 -31.45 -12.48
N PRO A 218 49.43 -32.77 -12.32
CA PRO A 218 49.70 -33.47 -11.05
C PRO A 218 51.18 -33.54 -10.64
N LEU A 219 52.10 -33.09 -11.50
CA LEU A 219 53.54 -33.08 -11.25
C LEU A 219 54.06 -31.68 -10.86
N ASP A 220 53.24 -30.65 -11.03
CA ASP A 220 53.62 -29.29 -10.64
C ASP A 220 53.62 -29.15 -9.12
N LYS A 221 54.41 -28.20 -8.64
CA LYS A 221 54.51 -27.86 -7.22
C LYS A 221 54.24 -26.37 -7.04
N ILE A 222 53.19 -26.06 -6.28
CA ILE A 222 52.84 -24.70 -5.90
C ILE A 222 52.79 -24.67 -4.39
N ASP A 223 53.62 -23.84 -3.79
CA ASP A 223 53.61 -23.55 -2.37
C ASP A 223 53.36 -22.05 -2.21
N GLY A 224 52.21 -21.63 -1.68
CA GLY A 224 51.91 -20.20 -1.48
C GLY A 224 52.81 -19.55 -0.42
N GLY A 225 53.41 -20.33 0.48
CA GLY A 225 54.26 -19.79 1.53
C GLY A 225 53.43 -19.29 2.72
N ALA A 226 53.73 -18.07 3.17
CA ALA A 226 52.98 -17.43 4.26
C ALA A 226 52.16 -16.28 3.68
N GLY A 227 51.00 -16.01 4.27
CA GLY A 227 50.07 -15.03 3.71
C GLY A 227 48.69 -15.65 3.57
N LYS A 228 47.85 -15.02 2.75
CA LYS A 228 46.57 -15.56 2.29
C LYS A 228 46.63 -15.71 0.79
N ASP A 229 47.02 -16.87 0.33
CA ASP A 229 47.39 -17.08 -1.06
C ASP A 229 46.18 -17.51 -1.89
N THR A 230 46.20 -17.16 -3.19
CA THR A 230 45.08 -17.40 -4.09
C THR A 230 45.49 -18.19 -5.31
N LEU A 231 44.73 -19.23 -5.65
CA LEU A 231 44.82 -19.93 -6.92
C LEU A 231 43.58 -19.63 -7.77
N ASN A 232 43.80 -19.02 -8.93
CA ASN A 232 42.82 -18.87 -9.99
C ASN A 232 42.98 -20.01 -10.99
N LEU A 233 41.97 -20.88 -11.08
CA LEU A 233 41.97 -22.02 -11.98
C LEU A 233 40.83 -21.92 -12.97
N THR A 234 41.16 -21.99 -14.26
CA THR A 234 40.15 -22.15 -15.33
C THR A 234 40.15 -23.58 -15.84
N VAL A 235 38.99 -24.21 -15.90
CA VAL A 235 38.80 -25.59 -16.36
C VAL A 235 38.05 -25.64 -17.67
N PHE A 236 38.66 -26.23 -18.69
CA PHE A 236 38.09 -26.47 -20.01
C PHE A 236 37.90 -27.96 -20.26
N LYS A 237 37.06 -28.31 -21.25
CA LYS A 237 36.94 -29.68 -21.75
C LYS A 237 38.07 -29.99 -22.73
N ASN A 238 38.75 -31.12 -22.57
CA ASN A 238 39.77 -31.61 -23.52
C ASN A 238 39.16 -32.56 -24.58
N ASP A 239 38.08 -33.26 -24.23
CA ASP A 239 37.33 -34.16 -25.12
C ASP A 239 35.81 -34.14 -24.82
N ALA A 240 35.08 -35.24 -25.04
CA ALA A 240 33.65 -35.35 -24.77
C ALA A 240 33.29 -34.93 -23.33
N PRO A 241 32.04 -34.55 -23.00
CA PRO A 241 31.72 -33.96 -21.71
C PRO A 241 32.19 -34.84 -20.54
N GLN A 242 33.20 -34.36 -19.81
CA GLN A 242 33.66 -34.94 -18.55
C GLN A 242 33.09 -34.12 -17.40
N ASN A 243 32.72 -34.81 -16.32
CA ASN A 243 32.40 -34.18 -15.06
C ASN A 243 33.67 -34.10 -14.22
N LEU A 244 33.87 -33.03 -13.47
CA LEU A 244 34.92 -33.00 -12.45
C LEU A 244 34.57 -33.98 -11.34
N THR A 245 35.43 -34.96 -11.13
CA THR A 245 35.35 -35.93 -10.03
C THR A 245 36.26 -35.55 -8.86
N THR A 246 36.02 -36.14 -7.68
CA THR A 246 36.93 -35.97 -6.54
C THR A 246 38.36 -36.41 -6.87
N THR A 247 38.52 -37.51 -7.62
CA THR A 247 39.85 -38.01 -8.02
C THR A 247 40.58 -37.04 -8.95
N GLU A 248 39.87 -36.41 -9.89
CA GLU A 248 40.47 -35.38 -10.74
C GLU A 248 40.87 -34.15 -9.94
N LEU A 249 40.02 -33.64 -9.05
CA LEU A 249 40.39 -32.50 -8.18
C LEU A 249 41.60 -32.84 -7.31
N GLN A 250 41.64 -34.03 -6.70
CA GLN A 250 42.81 -34.48 -5.93
C GLN A 250 44.08 -34.56 -6.78
N ASN A 251 43.98 -34.93 -8.05
CA ASN A 251 45.11 -34.96 -8.97
C ASN A 251 45.56 -33.55 -9.36
N ILE A 252 44.62 -32.64 -9.65
CA ILE A 252 44.89 -31.22 -9.98
C ILE A 252 45.63 -30.54 -8.83
N PHE A 253 45.15 -30.72 -7.59
CA PHE A 253 45.67 -30.04 -6.41
C PHE A 253 46.76 -30.83 -5.65
N LYS A 254 47.23 -31.96 -6.18
CA LYS A 254 48.17 -32.86 -5.49
C LYS A 254 49.46 -32.18 -5.04
N GLY A 255 49.97 -31.26 -5.85
CA GLY A 255 51.19 -30.51 -5.58
C GLY A 255 50.96 -29.09 -5.09
N VAL A 256 49.73 -28.73 -4.72
CA VAL A 256 49.37 -27.40 -4.22
C VAL A 256 49.33 -27.43 -2.69
N SER A 257 50.05 -26.52 -2.05
CA SER A 257 50.09 -26.36 -0.59
C SER A 257 50.09 -24.89 -0.19
N ASN A 258 49.62 -24.57 1.03
CA ASN A 258 49.56 -23.21 1.57
C ASN A 258 48.85 -22.25 0.62
N VAL A 259 47.66 -22.63 0.15
CA VAL A 259 46.77 -21.78 -0.65
C VAL A 259 45.41 -21.79 0.00
N GLU A 260 45.00 -20.65 0.55
CA GLU A 260 43.78 -20.52 1.33
C GLU A 260 42.58 -20.14 0.45
N ASN A 261 42.82 -19.60 -0.74
CA ASN A 261 41.75 -19.09 -1.61
C ASN A 261 41.77 -19.80 -2.96
N LEU A 262 40.63 -20.39 -3.36
CA LEU A 262 40.46 -20.99 -4.67
C LEU A 262 39.36 -20.28 -5.46
N ASN A 263 39.71 -19.78 -6.63
CA ASN A 263 38.76 -19.27 -7.63
C ASN A 263 38.74 -20.22 -8.82
N LEU A 264 37.62 -20.93 -9.00
CA LEU A 264 37.43 -21.92 -10.05
C LEU A 264 36.41 -21.44 -11.08
N ILE A 265 36.84 -21.28 -12.33
CA ILE A 265 35.95 -21.03 -13.47
C ILE A 265 35.94 -22.31 -14.32
N SER A 266 34.79 -22.89 -14.60
CA SER A 266 34.71 -24.22 -15.21
C SER A 266 33.67 -24.32 -16.31
N GLU A 267 34.05 -24.83 -17.48
CA GLU A 267 33.12 -25.25 -18.53
C GLU A 267 32.53 -26.65 -18.28
N THR A 268 33.12 -27.41 -17.35
CA THR A 268 32.66 -28.73 -16.92
C THR A 268 31.77 -28.62 -15.69
N GLN A 269 30.73 -29.46 -15.65
CA GLN A 269 29.93 -29.68 -14.46
C GLN A 269 30.67 -30.60 -13.48
N PHE A 270 30.16 -30.73 -12.27
CA PHE A 270 30.72 -31.62 -11.25
C PHE A 270 30.01 -32.97 -11.29
N ASP A 271 30.66 -34.00 -10.78
CA ASP A 271 30.06 -35.32 -10.70
C ASP A 271 28.78 -35.30 -9.85
N ALA A 272 27.73 -35.96 -10.34
CA ALA A 272 26.42 -35.95 -9.70
C ALA A 272 26.45 -36.56 -8.29
N ALA A 273 27.36 -37.52 -8.00
CA ALA A 273 27.53 -38.08 -6.66
C ALA A 273 28.16 -37.09 -5.66
N GLY A 274 28.72 -35.99 -6.15
CA GLY A 274 29.28 -34.90 -5.37
C GLY A 274 30.79 -35.02 -5.15
N VAL A 275 31.49 -33.89 -5.29
CA VAL A 275 32.94 -33.80 -5.13
C VAL A 275 33.35 -33.24 -3.77
N LYS A 276 34.61 -33.45 -3.38
CA LYS A 276 35.18 -32.92 -2.15
C LYS A 276 36.23 -31.84 -2.39
N PHE A 277 36.13 -30.73 -1.67
CA PHE A 277 37.13 -29.67 -1.61
C PHE A 277 37.72 -29.59 -0.20
N ASN A 278 38.66 -30.49 0.09
CA ASN A 278 39.34 -30.58 1.39
C ASN A 278 40.83 -30.28 1.22
N PHE A 279 41.13 -29.00 0.97
CA PHE A 279 42.48 -28.53 0.62
C PHE A 279 43.01 -27.44 1.58
N GLY A 280 42.40 -27.29 2.76
CA GLY A 280 42.77 -26.28 3.74
C GLY A 280 42.29 -24.88 3.37
N LEU A 281 41.17 -24.76 2.65
CA LEU A 281 40.71 -23.47 2.14
C LEU A 281 40.12 -22.58 3.25
N GLU A 282 40.35 -21.27 3.17
CA GLU A 282 39.51 -20.25 3.77
C GLU A 282 38.35 -19.88 2.83
N ASN A 283 38.62 -19.70 1.54
CA ASN A 283 37.62 -19.24 0.56
C ASN A 283 37.58 -20.13 -0.69
N LEU A 284 36.36 -20.49 -1.11
CA LEU A 284 36.09 -21.26 -2.33
C LEU A 284 35.07 -20.51 -3.20
N ASN A 285 35.47 -20.09 -4.39
CA ASN A 285 34.60 -19.39 -5.34
C ASN A 285 34.51 -20.19 -6.64
N ILE A 286 33.30 -20.50 -7.07
CA ILE A 286 33.03 -21.34 -8.24
C ILE A 286 32.12 -20.61 -9.22
N SER A 287 32.51 -20.58 -10.49
CA SER A 287 31.69 -20.14 -11.62
C SER A 287 31.65 -21.24 -12.67
N THR A 288 30.47 -21.77 -12.99
CA THR A 288 30.33 -22.83 -14.01
C THR A 288 29.04 -22.70 -14.81
N ILE A 289 28.99 -23.34 -15.98
CA ILE A 289 27.79 -23.41 -16.83
C ILE A 289 27.00 -24.71 -16.65
N GLY A 290 27.35 -25.54 -15.65
CA GLY A 290 26.69 -26.82 -15.40
C GLY A 290 26.47 -27.10 -13.92
N ASP A 291 25.98 -28.29 -13.59
CA ASP A 291 25.65 -28.65 -12.22
C ASP A 291 26.87 -28.61 -11.29
N VAL A 292 26.67 -28.13 -10.07
CA VAL A 292 27.66 -28.10 -8.98
C VAL A 292 27.17 -29.00 -7.86
N SER A 293 27.87 -30.10 -7.63
CA SER A 293 27.60 -31.01 -6.52
C SER A 293 28.86 -31.13 -5.66
N ILE A 294 28.84 -30.56 -4.47
CA ILE A 294 29.92 -30.59 -3.47
C ILE A 294 29.41 -31.32 -2.25
N SER A 295 29.90 -32.56 -2.07
CA SER A 295 29.52 -33.42 -0.95
C SER A 295 30.22 -33.01 0.35
N GLU A 296 31.35 -32.29 0.26
CA GLU A 296 32.12 -31.81 1.41
C GLU A 296 33.07 -30.68 0.99
N THR A 297 33.22 -29.65 1.83
CA THR A 297 34.32 -28.69 1.73
C THR A 297 34.80 -28.26 3.12
N ASP A 298 36.10 -28.02 3.25
CA ASP A 298 36.73 -27.49 4.45
C ASP A 298 36.84 -25.96 4.49
N ALA A 299 36.34 -25.25 3.46
CA ALA A 299 36.31 -23.80 3.40
C ALA A 299 35.71 -23.20 4.68
N THR A 300 36.49 -22.40 5.41
CA THR A 300 36.10 -21.89 6.73
C THR A 300 35.48 -20.49 6.69
N ASN A 301 35.84 -19.62 5.74
CA ASN A 301 35.35 -18.24 5.69
C ASN A 301 34.20 -18.05 4.69
N LYS A 302 34.41 -18.33 3.40
CA LYS A 302 33.40 -18.07 2.36
C LYS A 302 33.34 -19.18 1.32
N VAL A 303 32.12 -19.56 0.95
CA VAL A 303 31.85 -20.33 -0.28
C VAL A 303 30.92 -19.54 -1.18
N SER A 304 31.31 -19.35 -2.44
CA SER A 304 30.43 -18.77 -3.46
C SER A 304 30.28 -19.68 -4.68
N VAL A 305 29.06 -19.76 -5.21
CA VAL A 305 28.73 -20.56 -6.39
C VAL A 305 27.86 -19.74 -7.32
N ASN A 306 28.30 -19.56 -8.56
CA ASN A 306 27.52 -19.00 -9.65
C ASN A 306 27.39 -20.03 -10.76
N THR A 307 26.17 -20.46 -11.07
CA THR A 307 25.94 -21.47 -12.10
C THR A 307 24.62 -21.33 -12.85
N THR A 308 24.59 -21.83 -14.08
CA THR A 308 23.34 -22.08 -14.82
C THR A 308 22.69 -23.43 -14.49
N GLY A 309 23.41 -24.34 -13.82
CA GLY A 309 22.93 -25.67 -13.41
C GLY A 309 22.36 -25.72 -12.00
N LYS A 310 22.12 -26.94 -11.53
CA LYS A 310 21.70 -27.26 -10.15
C LYS A 310 22.86 -27.11 -9.18
N VAL A 311 22.58 -26.71 -7.93
CA VAL A 311 23.55 -26.71 -6.84
C VAL A 311 23.15 -27.69 -5.74
N SER A 312 24.08 -28.56 -5.35
CA SER A 312 24.03 -29.37 -4.13
C SER A 312 25.29 -29.10 -3.33
N LEU A 313 25.20 -28.37 -2.21
CA LEU A 313 26.35 -27.88 -1.47
C LEU A 313 26.30 -28.29 0.01
N ASN A 314 27.34 -28.97 0.47
CA ASN A 314 27.58 -29.23 1.89
C ASN A 314 28.83 -28.48 2.36
N ALA A 315 28.64 -27.28 2.91
CA ALA A 315 29.68 -26.36 3.36
C ALA A 315 29.47 -26.04 4.85
N LYS A 316 29.72 -27.04 5.71
CA LYS A 316 29.38 -26.94 7.15
C LYS A 316 30.14 -25.85 7.88
N ASN A 317 31.41 -25.64 7.55
CA ASN A 317 32.32 -24.80 8.32
C ASN A 317 32.35 -23.33 7.85
N ALA A 318 31.84 -23.06 6.65
CA ALA A 318 31.93 -21.76 6.02
C ALA A 318 31.07 -20.73 6.74
N GLN A 319 31.65 -19.57 7.07
CA GLN A 319 30.94 -18.48 7.75
C GLN A 319 29.98 -17.71 6.82
N ASN A 320 30.27 -17.65 5.52
CA ASN A 320 29.46 -16.93 4.54
C ASN A 320 29.20 -17.79 3.29
N ILE A 321 27.95 -17.82 2.84
CA ILE A 321 27.52 -18.58 1.65
C ILE A 321 26.83 -17.64 0.66
N ASP A 322 27.27 -17.62 -0.59
CA ASP A 322 26.62 -16.90 -1.70
C ASP A 322 26.34 -17.86 -2.87
N ILE A 323 25.07 -18.12 -3.19
CA ILE A 323 24.68 -19.02 -4.30
C ILE A 323 23.80 -18.27 -5.30
N SER A 324 24.15 -18.35 -6.58
CA SER A 324 23.32 -17.95 -7.70
C SER A 324 23.20 -19.11 -8.68
N ALA A 325 22.00 -19.69 -8.81
CA ALA A 325 21.71 -20.84 -9.65
C ALA A 325 20.52 -20.56 -10.56
N LYS A 326 20.59 -20.98 -11.83
CA LYS A 326 19.43 -20.97 -12.76
C LYS A 326 18.56 -22.24 -12.66
N SER A 327 18.83 -23.08 -11.66
CA SER A 327 18.11 -24.32 -11.36
C SER A 327 18.02 -24.52 -9.85
N ASP A 328 17.62 -25.71 -9.41
CA ASP A 328 17.40 -26.07 -8.01
C ASP A 328 18.66 -25.89 -7.13
N VAL A 329 18.44 -25.55 -5.86
CA VAL A 329 19.49 -25.45 -4.82
C VAL A 329 19.19 -26.38 -3.66
N THR A 330 20.19 -27.13 -3.20
CA THR A 330 20.20 -27.85 -1.91
C THR A 330 21.44 -27.43 -1.14
N LEU A 331 21.27 -26.96 0.10
CA LEU A 331 22.34 -26.39 0.92
C LEU A 331 22.34 -26.96 2.34
N ILE A 332 23.53 -27.34 2.81
CA ILE A 332 23.82 -27.61 4.23
C ILE A 332 24.97 -26.68 4.66
N ALA A 333 24.68 -25.76 5.58
CA ALA A 333 25.60 -24.74 6.06
C ALA A 333 25.45 -24.55 7.58
N GLN A 334 26.11 -25.41 8.36
CA GLN A 334 25.88 -25.51 9.80
C GLN A 334 26.40 -24.29 10.58
N ASP A 335 27.58 -23.78 10.24
CA ASP A 335 28.27 -22.69 10.94
C ASP A 335 28.15 -21.33 10.22
N ALA A 336 27.43 -21.29 9.10
CA ALA A 336 27.26 -20.06 8.34
C ALA A 336 26.54 -19.01 9.18
N LYS A 337 27.07 -17.78 9.18
CA LYS A 337 26.45 -16.59 9.77
C LYS A 337 25.56 -15.87 8.77
N THR A 338 25.99 -15.83 7.52
CA THR A 338 25.27 -15.19 6.41
C THR A 338 25.06 -16.19 5.28
N VAL A 339 23.82 -16.32 4.83
CA VAL A 339 23.46 -17.18 3.70
C VAL A 339 22.65 -16.35 2.70
N ASN A 340 23.16 -16.21 1.48
CA ASN A 340 22.47 -15.59 0.36
C ASN A 340 22.28 -16.64 -0.75
N VAL A 341 21.02 -16.87 -1.14
CA VAL A 341 20.68 -17.84 -2.19
C VAL A 341 19.72 -17.21 -3.18
N ASN A 342 20.05 -17.28 -4.46
CA ASN A 342 19.18 -16.94 -5.57
C ASN A 342 19.05 -18.15 -6.51
N SER A 343 17.89 -18.80 -6.48
CA SER A 343 17.52 -19.94 -7.29
C SER A 343 16.43 -19.53 -8.30
N GLU A 344 16.54 -19.98 -9.54
CA GLU A 344 15.41 -19.94 -10.50
C GLU A 344 14.57 -21.24 -10.46
N GLY A 345 14.88 -22.16 -9.54
CA GLY A 345 14.14 -23.39 -9.29
C GLY A 345 13.71 -23.52 -7.84
N LYS A 346 13.69 -24.76 -7.34
CA LYS A 346 13.43 -25.11 -5.93
C LYS A 346 14.61 -24.72 -5.03
N ALA A 347 14.37 -24.63 -3.73
CA ALA A 347 15.42 -24.39 -2.75
C ALA A 347 15.19 -25.17 -1.44
N ASN A 348 16.11 -26.05 -1.08
CA ASN A 348 16.11 -26.77 0.19
C ASN A 348 17.33 -26.35 1.02
N ILE A 349 17.10 -25.56 2.07
CA ILE A 349 18.15 -24.88 2.82
C ILE A 349 18.19 -25.35 4.27
N ALA A 350 19.33 -25.89 4.71
CA ALA A 350 19.62 -26.20 6.11
C ALA A 350 20.79 -25.33 6.61
N ALA A 351 20.45 -24.24 7.29
CA ALA A 351 21.38 -23.23 7.79
C ALA A 351 21.14 -22.93 9.28
N THR A 352 21.52 -23.88 10.14
CA THR A 352 21.08 -23.96 11.54
C THR A 352 21.77 -23.00 12.51
N ALA A 353 22.89 -22.36 12.15
CA ALA A 353 23.52 -21.30 12.94
C ALA A 353 23.53 -19.92 12.25
N ALA A 354 22.79 -19.79 11.13
CA ALA A 354 22.66 -18.52 10.43
C ALA A 354 22.20 -17.41 11.38
N GLN A 355 22.71 -16.21 11.16
CA GLN A 355 22.21 -14.97 11.75
C GLN A 355 21.35 -14.23 10.73
N THR A 356 21.71 -14.32 9.45
CA THR A 356 20.98 -13.74 8.32
C THR A 356 20.80 -14.77 7.21
N LEU A 357 19.56 -14.93 6.75
CA LEU A 357 19.20 -15.73 5.58
C LEU A 357 18.45 -14.85 4.57
N ASN A 358 19.00 -14.71 3.37
CA ASN A 358 18.34 -14.10 2.22
C ASN A 358 18.14 -15.16 1.15
N LEU A 359 16.89 -15.50 0.86
CA LEU A 359 16.54 -16.55 -0.09
C LEU A 359 15.57 -16.02 -1.14
N LYS A 360 15.96 -16.15 -2.40
CA LYS A 360 15.09 -16.00 -3.56
C LYS A 360 15.01 -17.33 -4.29
N ALA A 361 13.81 -17.81 -4.57
CA ALA A 361 13.59 -19.05 -5.34
C ALA A 361 12.41 -18.87 -6.29
N ASN A 362 12.24 -19.76 -7.26
CA ASN A 362 11.10 -19.76 -8.17
C ASN A 362 10.42 -21.13 -8.19
N GLY A 363 10.35 -21.76 -7.02
CA GLY A 363 9.80 -23.09 -6.86
C GLY A 363 9.54 -23.41 -5.40
N GLU A 364 9.04 -24.62 -5.17
CA GLU A 364 8.81 -25.15 -3.84
C GLU A 364 10.08 -25.10 -2.98
N THR A 365 9.93 -24.65 -1.74
CA THR A 365 11.04 -24.33 -0.85
C THR A 365 10.82 -24.87 0.55
N GLU A 366 11.89 -25.44 1.13
CA GLU A 366 11.95 -25.89 2.52
C GLU A 366 13.17 -25.27 3.20
N VAL A 367 12.98 -24.74 4.41
CA VAL A 367 14.04 -24.02 5.13
C VAL A 367 14.08 -24.48 6.58
N ALA A 368 15.27 -24.90 7.03
CA ALA A 368 15.60 -25.08 8.43
C ALA A 368 16.69 -24.07 8.82
N THR A 369 16.35 -23.12 9.69
CA THR A 369 17.29 -22.06 10.11
C THR A 369 17.00 -21.56 11.52
N SER A 370 18.02 -20.98 12.15
CA SER A 370 17.89 -20.22 13.40
C SER A 370 18.19 -18.71 13.21
N ALA A 371 18.22 -18.25 11.95
CA ALA A 371 18.51 -16.87 11.61
C ALA A 371 17.65 -15.85 12.35
N LYS A 372 18.28 -14.77 12.80
CA LYS A 372 17.63 -13.62 13.44
C LYS A 372 16.93 -12.74 12.42
N THR A 373 17.46 -12.69 11.19
CA THR A 373 16.86 -12.01 10.05
C THR A 373 16.63 -13.05 8.94
N VAL A 374 15.37 -13.22 8.53
CA VAL A 374 14.99 -14.13 7.45
C VAL A 374 14.20 -13.38 6.40
N ASN A 375 14.71 -13.38 5.17
CA ASN A 375 14.06 -12.79 4.00
C ASN A 375 13.85 -13.89 2.96
N ILE A 376 12.60 -14.23 2.64
CA ILE A 376 12.26 -15.26 1.66
C ILE A 376 11.32 -14.67 0.60
N ASP A 377 11.71 -14.78 -0.66
CA ASP A 377 10.90 -14.39 -1.82
C ASP A 377 10.82 -15.58 -2.80
N LEU A 378 9.61 -16.14 -3.01
CA LEU A 378 9.43 -17.26 -3.94
C LEU A 378 8.96 -16.81 -5.33
N LYS A 379 9.02 -15.51 -5.65
CA LYS A 379 8.67 -14.86 -6.92
C LYS A 379 7.24 -15.05 -7.44
N SER A 380 6.46 -15.95 -6.84
CA SER A 380 5.06 -16.20 -7.18
C SER A 380 4.29 -16.78 -5.99
N LYS A 381 3.12 -16.21 -5.72
CA LYS A 381 2.17 -16.71 -4.70
C LYS A 381 1.67 -18.14 -4.91
N THR A 382 2.01 -18.79 -6.03
CA THR A 382 1.74 -20.21 -6.27
C THR A 382 2.82 -21.14 -5.71
N ASN A 383 4.02 -20.61 -5.44
CA ASN A 383 5.16 -21.38 -4.96
C ASN A 383 5.05 -21.56 -3.43
N ALA A 384 5.22 -22.80 -2.98
CA ALA A 384 4.99 -23.16 -1.58
C ALA A 384 6.27 -23.04 -0.73
N LEU A 385 6.16 -22.35 0.41
CA LEU A 385 7.09 -22.47 1.54
C LEU A 385 6.55 -23.54 2.50
N LYS A 386 7.25 -24.67 2.58
CA LYS A 386 6.80 -25.86 3.34
C LYS A 386 7.41 -25.92 4.72
N ASN A 387 6.57 -26.30 5.69
CA ASN A 387 6.97 -26.70 7.06
C ASN A 387 8.00 -25.77 7.71
N PHE A 388 7.89 -24.47 7.45
CA PHE A 388 8.88 -23.50 7.88
C PHE A 388 8.63 -23.11 9.34
N THR A 389 9.68 -23.11 10.15
CA THR A 389 9.67 -22.68 11.56
C THR A 389 10.93 -21.86 11.80
N THR A 390 10.78 -20.74 12.50
CA THR A 390 11.87 -19.80 12.76
C THR A 390 11.74 -19.14 14.13
N GLN A 391 12.87 -18.66 14.66
CA GLN A 391 12.94 -17.75 15.80
C GLN A 391 13.45 -16.36 15.39
N ALA A 392 13.35 -16.03 14.10
CA ALA A 392 13.76 -14.74 13.57
C ALA A 392 13.07 -13.60 14.30
N ALA A 393 13.83 -12.55 14.62
CA ALA A 393 13.31 -11.30 15.14
C ALA A 393 12.72 -10.42 14.02
N ASP A 394 13.29 -10.57 12.81
CA ASP A 394 12.90 -9.88 11.59
C ASP A 394 12.59 -10.91 10.50
N LEU A 395 11.32 -11.00 10.11
CA LEU A 395 10.82 -11.96 9.14
C LEU A 395 10.17 -11.22 7.97
N THR A 396 10.72 -11.41 6.77
CA THR A 396 10.12 -10.93 5.52
C THR A 396 9.78 -12.10 4.61
N LEU A 397 8.53 -12.16 4.17
CA LEU A 397 8.00 -13.15 3.24
C LEU A 397 7.37 -12.45 2.03
N ALA A 398 7.75 -12.86 0.83
CA ALA A 398 7.26 -12.24 -0.41
C ALA A 398 6.89 -13.28 -1.47
N ASN A 399 5.82 -13.00 -2.21
CA ASN A 399 5.39 -13.73 -3.40
C ASN A 399 5.41 -15.25 -3.19
N LEU A 400 4.68 -15.74 -2.19
CA LEU A 400 4.70 -17.15 -1.82
C LEU A 400 3.37 -17.61 -1.23
N LYS A 401 3.18 -18.93 -1.20
CA LYS A 401 2.12 -19.61 -0.45
C LYS A 401 2.70 -20.25 0.80
N ILE A 402 2.09 -19.99 1.95
CA ILE A 402 2.38 -20.76 3.17
C ILE A 402 1.69 -22.11 3.06
N ASN A 403 2.47 -23.19 3.15
CA ASN A 403 1.96 -24.56 3.08
C ASN A 403 2.53 -25.41 4.22
N ASP A 404 2.04 -25.15 5.44
CA ASP A 404 2.33 -26.01 6.59
C ASP A 404 1.40 -27.24 6.55
N THR A 405 2.01 -28.42 6.44
CA THR A 405 1.28 -29.70 6.38
C THR A 405 1.33 -30.47 7.71
N SER A 406 1.92 -29.88 8.76
CA SER A 406 2.08 -30.50 10.07
C SER A 406 0.76 -30.68 10.85
N GLY A 407 -0.37 -30.20 10.30
CA GLY A 407 -1.69 -30.26 10.91
C GLY A 407 -1.98 -29.12 11.90
N ASN A 408 -0.97 -28.32 12.26
CA ASN A 408 -1.17 -27.11 13.06
C ASN A 408 -1.64 -25.92 12.21
N ASN A 409 -1.43 -25.98 10.88
CA ASN A 409 -1.71 -24.90 9.93
C ASN A 409 -1.11 -23.56 10.37
N VAL A 410 0.12 -23.55 10.88
CA VAL A 410 0.72 -22.35 11.47
C VAL A 410 2.20 -22.27 11.13
N LEU A 411 2.59 -21.18 10.47
CA LEU A 411 3.99 -20.80 10.38
C LEU A 411 4.47 -20.29 11.74
N ILE A 412 5.39 -21.00 12.36
CA ILE A 412 5.86 -20.68 13.72
C ILE A 412 7.02 -19.68 13.63
N ALA A 413 6.82 -18.47 14.14
CA ALA A 413 7.79 -17.37 14.17
C ALA A 413 7.81 -16.70 15.55
N TYR A 414 8.06 -17.48 16.61
CA TYR A 414 7.83 -17.06 18.01
C TYR A 414 8.52 -15.76 18.44
N GLY A 415 9.73 -15.50 17.92
CA GLY A 415 10.52 -14.31 18.25
C GLY A 415 10.31 -13.13 17.29
N ALA A 416 9.41 -13.26 16.32
CA ALA A 416 9.27 -12.25 15.27
C ALA A 416 8.53 -11.03 15.79
N LYS A 417 9.31 -9.98 16.06
CA LYS A 417 8.82 -8.65 16.40
C LYS A 417 8.48 -7.87 15.14
N LYS A 418 9.28 -8.01 14.09
CA LYS A 418 9.06 -7.40 12.78
C LYS A 418 8.64 -8.47 11.80
N ILE A 419 7.47 -8.31 11.20
CA ILE A 419 6.89 -9.24 10.25
C ILE A 419 6.47 -8.45 9.03
N SER A 420 7.02 -8.76 7.87
CA SER A 420 6.67 -8.13 6.59
C SER A 420 6.17 -9.18 5.62
N VAL A 421 4.97 -8.97 5.06
CA VAL A 421 4.37 -9.85 4.06
C VAL A 421 4.03 -9.08 2.78
N THR A 422 4.42 -9.61 1.63
CA THR A 422 4.09 -9.07 0.30
C THR A 422 3.50 -10.17 -0.57
N ASP A 423 2.26 -10.03 -1.02
CA ASP A 423 1.57 -11.01 -1.88
C ASP A 423 1.70 -12.47 -1.39
N VAL A 424 1.47 -12.67 -0.09
CA VAL A 424 1.50 -13.99 0.55
C VAL A 424 0.12 -14.64 0.53
N ASP A 425 0.01 -15.85 -0.03
CA ASP A 425 -1.18 -16.69 0.11
C ASP A 425 -1.08 -17.50 1.41
N PHE A 426 -1.88 -17.12 2.40
CA PHE A 426 -1.96 -17.81 3.68
C PHE A 426 -2.79 -19.10 3.60
N GLY A 427 -3.75 -19.21 2.68
CA GLY A 427 -4.74 -20.29 2.69
C GLY A 427 -5.41 -20.46 4.08
N ALA A 428 -5.32 -21.66 4.65
CA ALA A 428 -5.79 -21.95 6.01
C ALA A 428 -4.77 -21.61 7.12
N ASN A 429 -3.57 -21.15 6.76
CA ASN A 429 -2.46 -20.95 7.69
C ASN A 429 -2.40 -19.53 8.27
N SER A 430 -1.62 -19.33 9.33
CA SER A 430 -1.28 -18.01 9.86
C SER A 430 0.21 -17.91 10.24
N ILE A 431 0.72 -16.69 10.39
CA ILE A 431 2.01 -16.46 11.06
C ILE A 431 1.75 -16.37 12.57
N ARG A 432 2.48 -17.15 13.37
CA ARG A 432 2.36 -17.13 14.83
C ARG A 432 3.57 -16.52 15.51
N THR A 433 3.34 -15.49 16.32
CA THR A 433 4.36 -14.83 17.16
C THR A 433 3.86 -14.71 18.60
N ASP A 434 4.78 -14.78 19.56
CA ASP A 434 4.49 -14.56 20.99
C ASP A 434 5.11 -13.26 21.52
N GLU A 435 5.65 -12.44 20.62
CA GLU A 435 6.16 -11.12 20.96
C GLU A 435 5.04 -10.23 21.49
N ARG A 436 5.34 -9.49 22.57
CA ARG A 436 4.35 -8.58 23.19
C ARG A 436 4.02 -7.40 22.30
N ASP A 437 5.02 -6.89 21.59
CA ASP A 437 4.92 -5.75 20.68
C ASP A 437 5.26 -6.23 19.28
N VAL A 438 4.28 -6.21 18.38
CA VAL A 438 4.42 -6.67 16.99
C VAL A 438 4.35 -5.47 16.05
N ASP A 439 5.33 -5.39 15.17
CA ASP A 439 5.41 -4.48 14.02
C ASP A 439 5.15 -5.33 12.76
N PHE A 440 3.97 -5.14 12.18
CA PHE A 440 3.44 -5.96 11.09
C PHE A 440 3.23 -5.10 9.85
N THR A 441 3.96 -5.40 8.77
CA THR A 441 3.78 -4.76 7.46
C THR A 441 3.08 -5.71 6.51
N MET A 442 2.05 -5.22 5.81
CA MET A 442 1.40 -5.94 4.73
C MET A 442 1.35 -5.10 3.45
N SER A 443 1.64 -5.74 2.31
CA SER A 443 1.57 -5.12 0.99
C SER A 443 0.93 -6.08 -0.02
N TYR A 444 -0.18 -5.63 -0.60
CA TYR A 444 -0.92 -6.36 -1.63
C TYR A 444 -1.41 -5.37 -2.68
N ALA A 445 -1.15 -5.64 -3.96
CA ALA A 445 -1.54 -4.73 -5.03
C ALA A 445 -3.07 -4.71 -5.26
N ASP A 446 -3.72 -5.87 -5.16
CA ASP A 446 -5.16 -6.05 -5.36
C ASP A 446 -5.88 -6.33 -4.04
N GLU A 447 -6.36 -7.56 -3.84
CA GLU A 447 -7.00 -8.03 -2.62
C GLU A 447 -6.01 -8.88 -1.79
N GLY A 448 -5.87 -8.56 -0.51
CA GLY A 448 -4.94 -9.25 0.40
C GLY A 448 -5.56 -9.65 1.73
N LEU A 449 -5.32 -10.88 2.18
CA LEU A 449 -5.66 -11.34 3.52
C LEU A 449 -4.38 -11.74 4.26
N ALA A 450 -3.99 -10.93 5.23
CA ALA A 450 -2.93 -11.26 6.17
C ALA A 450 -3.51 -11.99 7.39
N LYS A 451 -2.78 -12.98 7.92
CA LYS A 451 -3.21 -13.74 9.10
C LYS A 451 -2.11 -13.80 10.15
N LEU A 452 -2.40 -13.30 11.34
CA LEU A 452 -1.53 -13.27 12.51
C LEU A 452 -2.18 -14.05 13.65
N SER A 453 -1.41 -14.81 14.42
CA SER A 453 -1.89 -15.52 15.61
C SER A 453 -0.81 -15.59 16.70
N SER A 454 -1.15 -16.16 17.85
CA SER A 454 -0.23 -16.38 18.96
C SER A 454 -0.39 -17.78 19.57
N SER A 455 0.56 -18.22 20.40
CA SER A 455 0.45 -19.52 21.08
C SER A 455 -0.65 -19.55 22.14
N ALA A 456 -0.95 -18.40 22.72
CA ALA A 456 -2.06 -18.17 23.63
C ALA A 456 -2.65 -16.78 23.39
N ALA A 457 -3.94 -16.62 23.69
CA ALA A 457 -4.68 -15.39 23.38
C ALA A 457 -4.13 -14.13 24.08
N ASP A 458 -3.32 -14.30 25.13
CA ASP A 458 -2.83 -13.27 26.04
C ASP A 458 -1.41 -12.76 25.77
N LYS A 459 -0.77 -13.21 24.68
CA LYS A 459 0.64 -12.91 24.37
C LYS A 459 0.85 -11.51 23.80
N VAL A 460 0.18 -11.19 22.70
CA VAL A 460 0.36 -9.92 21.97
C VAL A 460 -0.45 -8.80 22.64
N LYS A 461 0.20 -7.67 22.92
CA LYS A 461 -0.38 -6.50 23.60
C LYS A 461 -0.41 -5.25 22.73
N THR A 462 0.61 -5.06 21.90
CA THR A 462 0.71 -3.93 20.99
C THR A 462 0.84 -4.44 19.56
N LEU A 463 0.08 -3.85 18.64
CA LEU A 463 0.21 -4.06 17.21
C LEU A 463 0.43 -2.73 16.50
N ASN A 464 1.57 -2.55 15.85
CA ASN A 464 1.78 -1.50 14.86
C ASN A 464 1.60 -2.13 13.47
N LEU A 465 0.54 -1.78 12.77
CA LEU A 465 0.21 -2.29 11.46
C LEU A 465 0.56 -1.26 10.37
N HIS A 466 1.32 -1.68 9.37
CA HIS A 466 1.65 -0.90 8.19
C HIS A 466 0.93 -1.50 6.97
N ALA A 467 -0.30 -1.07 6.71
CA ALA A 467 -1.14 -1.51 5.59
C ALA A 467 -0.83 -0.69 4.33
N LYS A 468 0.20 -1.12 3.57
CA LYS A 468 0.70 -0.40 2.39
C LYS A 468 -0.39 -0.27 1.31
N ALA A 469 -0.23 0.76 0.48
CA ALA A 469 -1.19 1.08 -0.57
C ALA A 469 -1.53 -0.13 -1.47
N GLY A 470 -2.84 -0.33 -1.68
CA GLY A 470 -3.44 -1.46 -2.36
C GLY A 470 -4.94 -1.22 -2.53
N LYS A 471 -5.64 -2.06 -3.31
CA LYS A 471 -7.09 -1.89 -3.50
C LYS A 471 -7.87 -2.26 -2.25
N LYS A 472 -7.66 -3.47 -1.74
CA LYS A 472 -8.42 -4.00 -0.62
C LYS A 472 -7.59 -4.94 0.25
N GLY A 473 -7.82 -4.94 1.54
CA GLY A 473 -7.26 -6.00 2.37
C GLY A 473 -7.86 -6.14 3.74
N GLN A 474 -7.39 -7.18 4.41
CA GLN A 474 -7.89 -7.61 5.69
C GLN A 474 -6.75 -8.16 6.54
N LEU A 475 -6.83 -7.91 7.85
CA LEU A 475 -6.02 -8.60 8.85
C LEU A 475 -6.93 -9.48 9.71
N ASP A 476 -6.62 -10.77 9.73
CA ASP A 476 -7.17 -11.74 10.68
C ASP A 476 -6.18 -11.95 11.83
N LEU A 477 -6.65 -11.77 13.06
CA LEU A 477 -5.86 -11.88 14.29
C LEU A 477 -5.97 -13.26 14.97
N GLY A 478 -6.68 -14.22 14.34
CA GLY A 478 -6.81 -15.58 14.83
C GLY A 478 -7.32 -15.63 16.27
N ASN A 479 -6.48 -16.13 17.18
CA ASN A 479 -6.80 -16.29 18.61
C ASN A 479 -6.32 -15.13 19.50
N ILE A 480 -5.69 -14.08 18.96
CA ILE A 480 -5.20 -12.94 19.76
C ILE A 480 -6.41 -12.18 20.30
N ALA A 481 -6.51 -12.04 21.62
CA ALA A 481 -7.64 -11.36 22.29
C ALA A 481 -7.20 -10.44 23.43
N SER A 482 -5.95 -9.97 23.39
CA SER A 482 -5.35 -9.22 24.50
C SER A 482 -4.65 -7.91 24.12
N LEU A 483 -4.92 -7.41 22.92
CA LEU A 483 -4.41 -6.12 22.48
C LEU A 483 -4.90 -5.00 23.42
N THR A 484 -3.97 -4.16 23.84
CA THR A 484 -4.24 -2.93 24.60
C THR A 484 -4.01 -1.68 23.75
N LYS A 485 -3.15 -1.81 22.72
CA LYS A 485 -2.86 -0.73 21.78
C LYS A 485 -2.74 -1.27 20.34
N VAL A 486 -3.39 -0.58 19.40
CA VAL A 486 -3.22 -0.80 17.97
C VAL A 486 -2.91 0.54 17.31
N ALA A 487 -1.86 0.58 16.48
CA ALA A 487 -1.59 1.70 15.59
C ALA A 487 -1.64 1.23 14.15
N VAL A 488 -2.23 2.01 13.24
CA VAL A 488 -2.32 1.66 11.82
C VAL A 488 -1.82 2.83 10.96
N ASP A 489 -0.95 2.54 10.00
CA ASP A 489 -0.56 3.49 8.94
C ASP A 489 -0.58 2.85 7.55
N GLY A 490 -0.36 3.68 6.54
CA GLY A 490 -0.35 3.26 5.13
C GLY A 490 -1.54 3.84 4.35
N GLY A 491 -1.97 3.16 3.29
CA GLY A 491 -2.90 3.75 2.31
C GLY A 491 -3.69 2.72 1.51
N MET A 492 -4.01 1.57 2.10
CA MET A 492 -4.87 0.58 1.46
C MET A 492 -6.31 1.15 1.35
N ARG A 493 -6.92 1.15 0.16
CA ARG A 493 -8.14 1.95 -0.07
C ARG A 493 -9.33 1.45 0.73
N GLU A 494 -9.54 0.14 0.75
CA GLU A 494 -10.56 -0.54 1.53
C GLU A 494 -9.91 -1.53 2.50
N PHE A 495 -9.99 -1.27 3.80
CA PHE A 495 -9.40 -2.17 4.79
C PHE A 495 -10.44 -2.71 5.78
N ALA A 496 -10.31 -3.97 6.15
CA ALA A 496 -11.17 -4.63 7.11
C ALA A 496 -10.36 -5.20 8.28
N MET A 497 -10.82 -4.92 9.49
CA MET A 497 -10.20 -5.40 10.72
C MET A 497 -11.26 -5.67 11.79
N ASP A 498 -11.16 -6.84 12.42
CA ASP A 498 -12.04 -7.23 13.53
C ASP A 498 -11.25 -7.22 14.86
N LEU A 499 -11.56 -6.24 15.71
CA LEU A 499 -11.02 -6.10 17.05
C LEU A 499 -12.09 -6.33 18.13
N SER A 500 -13.23 -6.93 17.77
CA SER A 500 -14.35 -7.16 18.69
C SER A 500 -13.99 -8.11 19.85
N ALA A 501 -12.98 -8.96 19.68
CA ALA A 501 -12.47 -9.84 20.74
C ALA A 501 -11.56 -9.13 21.76
N GLN A 502 -11.11 -7.89 21.50
CA GLN A 502 -10.12 -7.19 22.30
C GLN A 502 -10.76 -6.46 23.50
N THR A 503 -10.91 -7.15 24.63
CA THR A 503 -11.62 -6.62 25.81
C THR A 503 -10.84 -5.55 26.60
N ASN A 504 -9.56 -5.36 26.31
CA ASN A 504 -8.67 -4.41 26.99
C ASN A 504 -8.06 -3.36 26.03
N LEU A 505 -8.58 -3.25 24.81
CA LEU A 505 -8.10 -2.28 23.82
C LEU A 505 -8.53 -0.87 24.23
N THR A 506 -7.60 -0.10 24.79
CA THR A 506 -7.87 1.28 25.24
C THR A 506 -7.39 2.32 24.25
N ASN A 507 -6.53 1.95 23.29
CA ASN A 507 -5.99 2.88 22.30
C ASN A 507 -5.93 2.24 20.92
N PHE A 508 -6.76 2.75 20.00
CA PHE A 508 -6.66 2.52 18.57
C PHE A 508 -6.31 3.85 17.90
N ASP A 509 -5.21 3.88 17.14
CA ASP A 509 -4.73 5.10 16.48
C ASP A 509 -4.35 4.81 15.02
N SER A 510 -5.20 5.23 14.10
CA SER A 510 -4.92 5.20 12.67
C SER A 510 -4.88 6.59 12.06
N SER A 511 -4.48 7.61 12.84
CA SER A 511 -4.38 9.00 12.36
C SER A 511 -3.38 9.20 11.21
N ALA A 512 -2.46 8.26 11.01
CA ALA A 512 -1.50 8.22 9.90
C ALA A 512 -1.95 7.35 8.72
N TYR A 513 -3.19 6.85 8.74
CA TYR A 513 -3.75 6.02 7.69
C TYR A 513 -4.51 6.87 6.66
N GLU A 514 -4.21 6.68 5.38
CA GLU A 514 -4.73 7.51 4.28
C GLU A 514 -5.92 6.88 3.54
N GLY A 515 -6.26 5.62 3.83
CA GLY A 515 -7.36 4.89 3.20
C GLY A 515 -8.53 4.62 4.15
N GLY A 516 -9.65 4.11 3.64
CA GLY A 516 -10.86 3.90 4.43
C GLY A 516 -10.99 2.49 5.03
N PHE A 517 -11.53 2.40 6.23
CA PHE A 517 -12.00 1.18 6.85
C PHE A 517 -13.38 0.80 6.32
N SER A 518 -13.41 -0.11 5.36
CA SER A 518 -14.66 -0.74 4.88
C SER A 518 -15.43 -1.49 5.98
N SER A 519 -14.72 -1.92 7.04
CA SER A 519 -15.27 -2.54 8.24
C SER A 519 -14.22 -2.56 9.35
N LEU A 520 -14.36 -1.70 10.36
CA LEU A 520 -13.60 -1.75 11.60
C LEU A 520 -14.52 -2.15 12.76
N LYS A 521 -14.31 -3.32 13.36
CA LYS A 521 -15.11 -3.73 14.53
C LYS A 521 -14.36 -3.48 15.81
N LEU A 522 -14.96 -2.73 16.74
CA LEU A 522 -14.38 -2.39 18.04
C LEU A 522 -15.27 -2.90 19.19
N LYS A 523 -14.61 -3.28 20.29
CA LYS A 523 -15.28 -3.51 21.57
C LYS A 523 -15.46 -2.18 22.31
N ASN A 524 -16.59 -1.97 22.97
CA ASN A 524 -16.81 -0.81 23.85
C ASN A 524 -16.08 -1.00 25.19
N VAL A 525 -14.81 -0.63 25.22
CA VAL A 525 -13.94 -0.69 26.41
C VAL A 525 -13.99 0.64 27.17
N GLN A 526 -13.98 0.57 28.52
CA GLN A 526 -14.06 1.74 29.40
C GLN A 526 -12.87 2.69 29.21
N ASN A 527 -13.17 3.96 28.95
CA ASN A 527 -12.22 5.04 28.66
C ASN A 527 -11.31 4.78 27.45
N ALA A 528 -11.75 3.95 26.50
CA ALA A 528 -10.99 3.73 25.28
C ALA A 528 -11.06 4.95 24.34
N THR A 529 -10.04 5.08 23.50
CA THR A 529 -9.98 6.05 22.41
C THR A 529 -9.69 5.35 21.09
N ALA A 530 -10.45 5.68 20.06
CA ALA A 530 -10.19 5.32 18.68
C ALA A 530 -10.07 6.60 17.85
N LYS A 531 -8.95 6.76 17.14
CA LYS A 531 -8.75 7.84 16.17
C LYS A 531 -8.56 7.23 14.80
N LEU A 532 -9.35 7.70 13.84
CA LEU A 532 -9.32 7.25 12.48
C LEU A 532 -8.51 8.23 11.60
N GLY A 533 -8.35 7.86 10.33
CA GLY A 533 -7.45 8.51 9.39
C GLY A 533 -8.19 9.39 8.41
N GLY A 534 -7.85 9.26 7.13
CA GLY A 534 -8.70 9.76 6.04
C GLY A 534 -9.46 8.62 5.35
N GLY A 535 -10.48 8.96 4.54
CA GLY A 535 -11.33 7.99 3.85
C GLY A 535 -12.67 7.80 4.53
N ASP A 536 -13.63 7.18 3.84
CA ASP A 536 -14.97 6.95 4.39
C ASP A 536 -14.94 5.69 5.28
N ASP A 537 -15.05 5.87 6.60
CA ASP A 537 -14.87 4.78 7.57
C ASP A 537 -16.19 4.18 8.08
N PHE A 538 -16.21 2.86 8.26
CA PHE A 538 -17.33 2.11 8.83
C PHE A 538 -16.89 1.46 10.15
N VAL A 539 -17.32 2.03 11.27
CA VAL A 539 -16.93 1.59 12.61
C VAL A 539 -18.08 0.88 13.29
N GLU A 540 -17.97 -0.43 13.49
CA GLU A 540 -18.94 -1.22 14.24
C GLU A 540 -18.58 -1.26 15.72
N ILE A 541 -19.55 -0.99 16.60
CA ILE A 541 -19.38 -1.12 18.05
C ILE A 541 -20.48 -1.95 18.70
N ASP A 542 -20.08 -2.79 19.66
CA ASP A 542 -20.95 -3.81 20.24
C ASP A 542 -21.86 -3.30 21.37
N SER A 543 -21.52 -2.17 21.98
CA SER A 543 -22.34 -1.52 23.01
C SER A 543 -21.99 -0.03 23.18
N ALA A 544 -22.84 0.70 23.89
CA ALA A 544 -22.67 2.12 24.19
C ALA A 544 -22.62 2.42 25.71
N ALA A 545 -22.37 1.38 26.53
CA ALA A 545 -22.50 1.45 27.99
C ALA A 545 -21.31 2.12 28.69
N ASN A 546 -20.13 2.04 28.07
CA ASN A 546 -18.87 2.56 28.56
C ASN A 546 -18.48 3.85 27.82
N THR A 547 -17.73 4.73 28.50
CA THR A 547 -17.16 5.92 27.85
C THR A 547 -16.10 5.48 26.85
N HIS A 548 -16.33 5.80 25.57
CA HIS A 548 -15.39 5.50 24.48
C HIS A 548 -15.42 6.69 23.52
N SER A 549 -14.28 7.32 23.31
CA SER A 549 -14.14 8.42 22.34
C SER A 549 -13.71 7.87 20.99
N ILE A 550 -14.48 8.16 19.94
CA ILE A 550 -14.19 7.71 18.58
C ILE A 550 -14.22 8.95 17.68
N ASP A 551 -13.12 9.18 16.97
CA ASP A 551 -12.94 10.28 16.04
C ASP A 551 -12.78 9.70 14.63
N GLY A 552 -13.75 9.92 13.74
CA GLY A 552 -13.78 9.43 12.36
C GLY A 552 -12.70 10.01 11.46
N GLY A 553 -12.14 11.18 11.83
CA GLY A 553 -11.12 11.82 11.03
C GLY A 553 -11.71 12.55 9.82
N ALA A 554 -11.21 12.27 8.62
CA ALA A 554 -11.61 12.97 7.40
C ALA A 554 -12.27 12.03 6.39
N GLY A 555 -13.52 12.28 6.03
CA GLY A 555 -14.29 11.45 5.11
C GLY A 555 -15.77 11.57 5.44
N GLU A 556 -16.59 10.72 4.83
CA GLU A 556 -17.97 10.50 5.26
C GLU A 556 -18.02 9.26 6.17
N ASP A 557 -18.02 9.49 7.48
CA ASP A 557 -17.82 8.43 8.46
C ASP A 557 -19.14 7.89 9.00
N THR A 558 -19.19 6.57 9.18
CA THR A 558 -20.39 5.83 9.56
C THR A 558 -20.17 5.03 10.83
N MET A 559 -20.97 5.36 11.85
CA MET A 559 -21.10 4.54 13.06
C MET A 559 -22.09 3.40 12.81
N VAL A 560 -21.64 2.16 12.94
CA VAL A 560 -22.42 0.94 12.67
C VAL A 560 -22.78 0.26 13.98
N VAL A 561 -24.07 -0.02 14.18
CA VAL A 561 -24.60 -0.60 15.42
C VAL A 561 -25.76 -1.56 15.16
N THR A 562 -26.12 -2.34 16.17
CA THR A 562 -27.40 -3.05 16.20
C THR A 562 -28.51 -2.16 16.74
N SER A 563 -29.76 -2.55 16.55
CA SER A 563 -30.94 -1.88 17.07
C SER A 563 -30.87 -1.76 18.59
N ALA A 564 -30.40 -2.80 19.28
CA ALA A 564 -30.30 -2.78 20.74
C ALA A 564 -29.33 -1.69 21.25
N VAL A 565 -28.26 -1.42 20.50
CA VAL A 565 -27.31 -0.35 20.81
C VAL A 565 -27.88 1.01 20.40
N ALA A 566 -28.49 1.10 19.21
CA ALA A 566 -29.12 2.32 18.70
C ALA A 566 -30.20 2.88 19.66
N THR A 567 -31.01 1.99 20.25
CA THR A 567 -32.11 2.33 21.17
C THR A 567 -31.72 2.28 22.64
N ALA A 568 -30.43 2.21 22.97
CA ALA A 568 -29.98 2.13 24.35
C ALA A 568 -30.45 3.34 25.17
N THR A 569 -30.87 3.10 26.41
CA THR A 569 -31.34 4.18 27.30
C THR A 569 -30.23 5.18 27.62
N THR A 570 -28.98 4.70 27.67
CA THR A 570 -27.78 5.51 27.83
C THR A 570 -26.83 5.23 26.67
N ASN A 571 -26.27 6.30 26.10
CA ASN A 571 -25.17 6.25 25.14
C ASN A 571 -24.02 7.08 25.72
N LYS A 572 -22.89 6.44 26.00
CA LYS A 572 -21.68 7.09 26.54
C LYS A 572 -20.56 7.20 25.51
N LEU A 573 -20.85 6.95 24.24
CA LEU A 573 -19.91 7.18 23.16
C LEU A 573 -19.74 8.69 22.96
N SER A 574 -18.50 9.11 22.71
CA SER A 574 -18.19 10.47 22.27
C SER A 574 -17.73 10.38 20.81
N LEU A 575 -18.59 10.79 19.89
CA LEU A 575 -18.35 10.72 18.45
C LEU A 575 -17.89 12.09 17.96
N LEU A 576 -16.75 12.14 17.26
CA LEU A 576 -16.26 13.31 16.54
C LEU A 576 -16.10 12.94 15.07
N ASN A 577 -16.42 13.87 14.16
CA ASN A 577 -16.31 13.67 12.71
C ASN A 577 -17.03 12.38 12.27
N PHE A 578 -18.33 12.30 12.54
CA PHE A 578 -19.20 11.26 12.01
C PHE A 578 -20.42 11.96 11.42
N GLU A 579 -20.93 11.40 10.32
CA GLU A 579 -22.08 11.96 9.58
C GLU A 579 -23.26 10.99 9.61
N ASN A 580 -22.98 9.68 9.67
CA ASN A 580 -23.96 8.63 9.44
C ASN A 580 -24.07 7.64 10.63
N LEU A 581 -25.30 7.26 10.96
CA LEU A 581 -25.62 6.12 11.83
C LEU A 581 -26.17 4.99 10.98
N LYS A 582 -25.65 3.76 11.12
CA LYS A 582 -26.15 2.57 10.42
C LYS A 582 -26.60 1.51 11.40
N ILE A 583 -27.84 1.05 11.23
CA ILE A 583 -28.47 0.01 12.05
C ILE A 583 -28.55 -1.27 11.22
N THR A 584 -27.86 -2.32 11.68
CA THR A 584 -27.60 -3.54 10.89
C THR A 584 -28.77 -4.51 10.85
N ASP A 585 -29.47 -4.67 11.96
CA ASP A 585 -30.70 -5.46 12.11
C ASP A 585 -31.96 -4.57 12.10
N ALA A 586 -33.14 -5.19 12.18
CA ALA A 586 -34.40 -4.45 12.11
C ALA A 586 -34.55 -3.52 13.33
N LEU A 587 -34.81 -2.23 13.07
CA LEU A 587 -34.97 -1.26 14.15
C LEU A 587 -36.23 -1.58 14.99
N SER A 588 -36.06 -1.90 16.25
CA SER A 588 -37.14 -2.15 17.21
C SER A 588 -37.06 -1.15 18.36
N GLY A 589 -38.05 -0.28 18.48
CA GLY A 589 -38.10 0.79 19.48
C GLY A 589 -37.60 2.15 18.94
N ALA A 590 -37.33 3.08 19.86
CA ALA A 590 -37.02 4.47 19.52
C ALA A 590 -35.51 4.76 19.58
N VAL A 591 -34.97 5.29 18.48
CA VAL A 591 -33.64 5.90 18.41
C VAL A 591 -33.78 7.40 18.67
N ASP A 592 -33.10 7.90 19.69
CA ASP A 592 -33.06 9.34 20.01
C ASP A 592 -31.78 9.94 19.45
N MET A 593 -31.89 10.71 18.36
CA MET A 593 -30.74 11.26 17.64
C MET A 593 -29.94 12.29 18.44
N THR A 594 -30.50 12.85 19.53
CA THR A 594 -29.74 13.72 20.44
C THR A 594 -28.62 12.98 21.17
N LYS A 595 -28.74 11.65 21.32
CA LYS A 595 -27.73 10.78 21.93
C LYS A 595 -26.66 10.34 20.92
N TRP A 596 -26.88 10.58 19.65
CA TRP A 596 -26.01 10.21 18.55
C TRP A 596 -25.43 11.46 17.90
N ALA A 597 -24.94 12.42 18.70
CA ALA A 597 -24.33 13.67 18.23
C ALA A 597 -25.15 14.49 17.19
N ASN A 598 -26.47 14.22 17.06
CA ASN A 598 -27.33 14.72 15.99
C ASN A 598 -26.80 14.41 14.57
N LEU A 599 -26.29 13.19 14.36
CA LEU A 599 -25.89 12.69 13.03
C LEU A 599 -26.98 12.98 11.98
N GLY A 600 -26.55 13.45 10.80
CA GLY A 600 -27.44 13.94 9.76
C GLY A 600 -28.18 12.84 8.98
N SER A 601 -27.77 11.59 9.16
CA SER A 601 -28.25 10.46 8.38
C SER A 601 -28.40 9.19 9.21
N VAL A 602 -29.50 8.44 8.99
CA VAL A 602 -29.74 7.12 9.58
C VAL A 602 -30.00 6.10 8.49
N THR A 603 -29.18 5.06 8.44
CA THR A 603 -29.31 3.92 7.54
C THR A 603 -29.98 2.75 8.25
N LEU A 604 -31.12 2.30 7.72
CA LEU A 604 -31.87 1.12 8.16
C LEU A 604 -31.52 -0.05 7.24
N ALA A 605 -30.44 -0.76 7.57
CA ALA A 605 -30.01 -1.91 6.77
C ALA A 605 -30.95 -3.11 6.97
N GLY A 606 -31.35 -3.38 8.22
CA GLY A 606 -32.28 -4.46 8.55
C GLY A 606 -33.77 -4.11 8.50
N GLY A 607 -34.12 -2.91 8.05
CA GLY A 607 -35.51 -2.44 7.95
C GLY A 607 -36.10 -2.01 9.31
N ALA A 608 -37.42 -2.14 9.46
CA ALA A 608 -38.16 -1.72 10.66
C ALA A 608 -38.89 -2.89 11.34
N GLY A 609 -38.68 -3.03 12.64
CA GLY A 609 -39.42 -3.90 13.55
C GLY A 609 -40.60 -3.21 14.21
N ALA A 610 -41.27 -3.90 15.14
CA ALA A 610 -42.43 -3.37 15.84
C ALA A 610 -42.06 -2.15 16.70
N GLY A 611 -42.81 -1.06 16.56
CA GLY A 611 -42.62 0.15 17.35
C GLY A 611 -41.36 0.95 17.00
N ALA A 612 -40.82 0.77 15.79
CA ALA A 612 -39.68 1.53 15.28
C ALA A 612 -39.97 3.04 15.28
N LYS A 613 -39.04 3.83 15.83
CA LYS A 613 -39.10 5.30 15.81
C LYS A 613 -37.71 5.90 15.67
N ILE A 614 -37.63 7.02 14.98
CA ILE A 614 -36.47 7.90 14.93
C ILE A 614 -36.91 9.25 15.47
N ASP A 615 -36.46 9.58 16.67
CA ASP A 615 -36.84 10.77 17.41
C ASP A 615 -35.73 11.82 17.35
N ASN A 616 -36.14 13.10 17.40
CA ASN A 616 -35.26 14.26 17.42
C ASN A 616 -34.33 14.36 16.20
N LEU A 617 -34.79 13.88 15.05
CA LEU A 617 -34.06 14.00 13.80
C LEU A 617 -33.94 15.49 13.43
N ALA A 618 -32.79 15.92 12.91
CA ALA A 618 -32.63 17.29 12.44
C ALA A 618 -33.45 17.52 11.14
N ASN A 619 -33.87 18.76 10.92
CA ASN A 619 -34.49 19.13 9.64
C ASN A 619 -33.47 18.94 8.50
N ASN A 620 -33.91 18.46 7.33
CA ASN A 620 -33.11 18.07 6.17
C ASN A 620 -32.21 16.83 6.37
N SER A 621 -32.44 16.04 7.42
CA SER A 621 -31.76 14.76 7.59
C SER A 621 -32.23 13.69 6.59
N THR A 622 -31.38 12.70 6.39
CA THR A 622 -31.62 11.58 5.47
C THR A 622 -31.90 10.27 6.20
N ILE A 623 -32.93 9.53 5.77
CA ILE A 623 -33.13 8.14 6.12
C ILE A 623 -32.83 7.29 4.90
N VAL A 624 -31.88 6.35 5.03
CA VAL A 624 -31.52 5.41 3.97
C VAL A 624 -32.12 4.03 4.28
N VAL A 625 -32.77 3.40 3.31
CA VAL A 625 -33.19 1.99 3.38
C VAL A 625 -32.35 1.19 2.39
N GLU A 626 -31.63 0.16 2.86
CA GLU A 626 -30.63 -0.55 2.05
C GLU A 626 -30.98 -2.01 1.74
N ASN A 627 -31.00 -2.92 2.72
CA ASN A 627 -31.04 -4.36 2.44
C ASN A 627 -32.44 -4.95 2.61
N ALA A 628 -33.17 -4.55 3.65
CA ALA A 628 -34.49 -5.06 3.97
C ALA A 628 -35.57 -3.98 3.84
N ALA A 629 -36.73 -4.38 3.32
CA ALA A 629 -37.88 -3.51 3.23
C ALA A 629 -38.45 -3.14 4.62
N ILE A 630 -39.10 -2.00 4.69
CA ILE A 630 -39.85 -1.51 5.84
C ILE A 630 -41.17 -2.28 5.90
N ALA A 631 -41.19 -3.35 6.69
CA ALA A 631 -42.36 -4.21 6.84
C ALA A 631 -43.36 -3.69 7.89
N ASN A 632 -42.86 -2.98 8.90
CA ASN A 632 -43.64 -2.35 9.97
C ASN A 632 -43.57 -0.83 9.85
N ASP A 633 -44.59 -0.14 10.37
CA ASP A 633 -44.58 1.31 10.43
C ASP A 633 -43.39 1.84 11.24
N ILE A 634 -42.77 2.91 10.74
CA ILE A 634 -41.70 3.63 11.40
C ILE A 634 -42.08 5.10 11.55
N ALA A 635 -42.08 5.60 12.79
CA ALA A 635 -42.28 7.02 13.04
C ALA A 635 -40.97 7.78 12.82
N VAL A 636 -41.01 8.84 12.02
CA VAL A 636 -39.87 9.72 11.77
C VAL A 636 -40.21 11.11 12.29
N ASN A 637 -39.65 11.46 13.45
CA ASN A 637 -39.99 12.68 14.17
C ASN A 637 -38.82 13.68 14.06
N ILE A 638 -39.02 14.74 13.28
CA ILE A 638 -38.10 15.88 13.23
C ILE A 638 -38.28 16.71 14.52
N LYS A 639 -37.18 17.12 15.15
CA LYS A 639 -37.12 17.69 16.51
C LYS A 639 -38.16 18.79 16.79
N ASP A 640 -38.41 19.66 15.81
CA ASP A 640 -39.28 20.83 15.96
C ASP A 640 -40.44 20.86 14.94
N ALA A 641 -40.77 19.70 14.34
CA ALA A 641 -41.74 19.55 13.24
C ALA A 641 -43.11 20.20 13.49
N ALA A 642 -43.60 20.16 14.74
CA ALA A 642 -44.90 20.73 15.07
C ALA A 642 -44.94 22.27 15.06
N SER A 643 -43.78 22.93 15.06
CA SER A 643 -43.64 24.39 15.17
C SER A 643 -42.80 25.02 14.07
N GLY A 644 -42.01 24.20 13.35
CA GLY A 644 -41.24 24.63 12.20
C GLY A 644 -42.15 24.98 11.02
N ALA A 645 -41.61 25.78 10.12
CA ALA A 645 -42.18 25.98 8.80
C ALA A 645 -41.17 25.39 7.81
N ASP A 646 -41.66 24.61 6.84
CA ASP A 646 -40.85 23.98 5.79
C ASP A 646 -39.92 22.84 6.26
N ASP A 647 -40.37 22.03 7.23
CA ASP A 647 -39.66 20.83 7.63
C ASP A 647 -39.57 19.83 6.46
N THR A 648 -38.37 19.32 6.24
CA THR A 648 -38.01 18.50 5.09
C THR A 648 -37.34 17.21 5.55
N LEU A 649 -37.89 16.08 5.12
CA LEU A 649 -37.30 14.75 5.26
C LEU A 649 -36.74 14.27 3.92
N ILE A 650 -35.53 13.71 3.94
CA ILE A 650 -34.95 13.02 2.77
C ILE A 650 -35.06 11.51 3.00
N LEU A 651 -35.72 10.80 2.09
CA LEU A 651 -35.80 9.35 2.07
C LEU A 651 -34.98 8.83 0.89
N LYS A 652 -33.97 8.02 1.16
CA LYS A 652 -33.15 7.36 0.13
C LYS A 652 -33.44 5.87 0.13
N ILE A 653 -34.10 5.38 -0.91
CA ILE A 653 -34.39 3.95 -1.10
C ILE A 653 -33.31 3.40 -2.01
N ASN A 654 -32.40 2.61 -1.44
CA ASN A 654 -31.16 2.21 -2.10
C ASN A 654 -30.93 0.71 -1.93
N PRO A 655 -31.75 -0.14 -2.59
CA PRO A 655 -31.58 -1.59 -2.54
C PRO A 655 -30.13 -1.93 -2.85
N LYS A 656 -29.40 -2.63 -1.97
CA LYS A 656 -28.03 -3.04 -2.31
C LYS A 656 -28.05 -4.34 -3.09
N ALA A 657 -28.39 -5.45 -2.42
CA ALA A 657 -28.40 -6.80 -2.98
C ALA A 657 -29.82 -7.31 -3.36
N ASN A 658 -30.87 -6.54 -3.08
CA ASN A 658 -32.25 -6.98 -3.33
C ASN A 658 -32.70 -6.65 -4.76
N THR A 659 -32.65 -7.63 -5.65
CA THR A 659 -32.98 -7.50 -7.08
C THR A 659 -34.48 -7.40 -7.38
N ALA A 660 -35.36 -7.59 -6.39
CA ALA A 660 -36.79 -7.33 -6.53
C ALA A 660 -37.14 -5.84 -6.28
N GLY A 661 -36.19 -5.05 -5.74
CA GLY A 661 -36.46 -3.74 -5.16
C GLY A 661 -37.00 -3.86 -3.73
N LEU A 662 -37.31 -2.71 -3.13
CA LEU A 662 -37.80 -2.63 -1.76
C LEU A 662 -39.32 -2.40 -1.73
N ASP A 663 -40.09 -3.48 -1.60
CA ASP A 663 -41.54 -3.44 -1.41
C ASP A 663 -41.87 -3.13 0.05
N ASN A 664 -41.85 -1.85 0.41
CA ASN A 664 -42.18 -1.43 1.77
C ASN A 664 -43.70 -1.58 1.99
N THR A 665 -44.09 -2.46 2.91
CA THR A 665 -45.49 -2.65 3.31
C THR A 665 -45.88 -1.79 4.50
N GLY A 666 -44.92 -1.45 5.35
CA GLY A 666 -45.08 -0.49 6.44
C GLY A 666 -45.00 0.95 5.96
N ASN A 667 -45.54 1.86 6.75
CA ASN A 667 -45.56 3.30 6.48
C ASN A 667 -44.36 4.01 7.13
N PHE A 668 -43.80 4.99 6.44
CA PHE A 668 -43.11 6.10 7.09
C PHE A 668 -44.16 7.06 7.66
N VAL A 669 -44.23 7.15 8.98
CA VAL A 669 -45.17 8.02 9.69
C VAL A 669 -44.50 9.38 9.92
N ILE A 670 -45.01 10.42 9.25
CA ILE A 670 -44.37 11.74 9.07
C ILE A 670 -45.22 12.88 9.66
N ASP A 671 -45.39 12.89 10.98
CA ASP A 671 -46.16 13.92 11.69
C ASP A 671 -45.45 15.29 11.61
N GLY A 672 -46.18 16.33 11.21
CA GLY A 672 -45.68 17.72 11.18
C GLY A 672 -44.62 18.02 10.12
N ILE A 673 -44.44 17.18 9.10
CA ILE A 673 -43.43 17.39 8.05
C ILE A 673 -44.08 17.92 6.77
N GLU A 674 -43.67 19.09 6.28
CA GLU A 674 -44.24 19.71 5.07
C GLU A 674 -43.71 19.12 3.76
N ASN A 675 -42.46 18.69 3.72
CA ASN A 675 -41.80 18.26 2.49
C ASN A 675 -41.11 16.91 2.65
N VAL A 676 -41.32 16.01 1.68
CA VAL A 676 -40.55 14.76 1.58
C VAL A 676 -39.84 14.71 0.24
N ARG A 677 -38.52 14.53 0.27
CA ARG A 677 -37.70 14.28 -0.91
C ARG A 677 -37.31 12.81 -0.95
N ILE A 678 -37.65 12.13 -2.02
CA ILE A 678 -37.39 10.71 -2.23
C ILE A 678 -36.32 10.58 -3.31
N VAL A 679 -35.25 9.85 -2.99
CA VAL A 679 -34.24 9.38 -3.94
C VAL A 679 -34.41 7.87 -4.04
N SER A 680 -35.01 7.39 -5.12
CA SER A 680 -35.29 5.98 -5.36
C SER A 680 -34.31 5.43 -6.38
N ASN A 681 -33.40 4.56 -5.93
CA ASN A 681 -32.35 4.01 -6.77
C ASN A 681 -32.65 2.56 -7.18
N THR A 682 -32.07 2.15 -8.30
CA THR A 682 -31.92 0.75 -8.67
C THR A 682 -31.00 0.01 -7.70
N ASP A 683 -31.08 -1.33 -7.72
CA ASP A 683 -30.15 -2.14 -6.97
C ASP A 683 -28.73 -2.11 -7.56
N THR A 684 -27.74 -2.64 -6.84
CA THR A 684 -26.34 -2.63 -7.31
C THR A 684 -26.18 -3.33 -8.67
N ALA A 685 -27.01 -4.33 -8.98
CA ALA A 685 -26.99 -5.02 -10.28
C ALA A 685 -27.83 -4.32 -11.36
N LYS A 686 -28.54 -3.23 -11.03
CA LYS A 686 -29.41 -2.45 -11.92
C LYS A 686 -30.52 -3.28 -12.56
N THR A 687 -31.23 -4.04 -11.76
CA THR A 687 -32.28 -4.95 -12.21
C THR A 687 -33.48 -4.17 -12.75
N ALA A 688 -33.74 -4.26 -14.05
CA ALA A 688 -34.76 -3.45 -14.73
C ALA A 688 -36.20 -3.65 -14.20
N ALA A 689 -36.53 -4.83 -13.67
CA ALA A 689 -37.85 -5.15 -13.12
C ALA A 689 -38.00 -4.85 -11.62
N ALA A 690 -36.90 -4.46 -10.94
CA ALA A 690 -36.95 -4.11 -9.53
C ALA A 690 -37.89 -2.91 -9.31
N LYS A 691 -38.67 -2.96 -8.24
CA LYS A 691 -39.61 -1.89 -7.89
C LYS A 691 -39.48 -1.53 -6.42
N ASN A 692 -39.34 -0.24 -6.15
CA ASN A 692 -39.38 0.34 -4.82
C ASN A 692 -40.81 0.86 -4.56
N VAL A 693 -41.42 0.41 -3.47
CA VAL A 693 -42.71 0.92 -2.99
C VAL A 693 -42.43 1.80 -1.78
N ILE A 694 -42.94 3.03 -1.75
CA ILE A 694 -42.79 3.94 -0.61
C ILE A 694 -44.17 4.32 -0.10
N ASN A 695 -44.43 4.00 1.17
CA ASN A 695 -45.69 4.34 1.82
C ASN A 695 -45.46 5.47 2.82
N LEU A 696 -46.15 6.60 2.64
CA LEU A 696 -46.13 7.72 3.58
C LEU A 696 -47.49 7.82 4.27
N ASN A 697 -47.52 8.10 5.57
CA ASN A 697 -48.75 8.39 6.28
C ASN A 697 -48.50 9.40 7.42
N ALA A 698 -49.56 10.01 7.94
CA ALA A 698 -49.52 10.71 9.22
C ALA A 698 -50.17 9.83 10.30
N SER A 699 -49.77 9.97 11.57
CA SER A 699 -50.35 9.19 12.67
C SER A 699 -51.83 9.56 12.90
N ASP A 700 -52.18 10.81 12.60
CA ASP A 700 -53.53 11.36 12.63
C ASP A 700 -53.65 12.47 11.56
N ALA A 701 -54.83 12.65 10.97
CA ALA A 701 -55.07 13.68 9.95
C ALA A 701 -54.80 15.11 10.45
N THR A 702 -54.98 15.39 11.75
CA THR A 702 -54.70 16.71 12.36
C THR A 702 -53.21 17.03 12.47
N LYS A 703 -52.35 16.02 12.32
CA LYS A 703 -50.89 16.16 12.35
C LYS A 703 -50.25 16.10 10.97
N CYS A 704 -51.05 15.89 9.92
CA CYS A 704 -50.55 15.94 8.55
C CYS A 704 -50.26 17.40 8.18
N ALA A 705 -48.97 17.73 8.02
CA ALA A 705 -48.53 19.01 7.47
C ALA A 705 -48.03 18.88 6.02
N LEU A 706 -47.99 17.65 5.46
CA LEU A 706 -47.40 17.38 4.17
C LEU A 706 -48.04 18.24 3.07
N SER A 707 -47.20 19.00 2.39
CA SER A 707 -47.56 19.90 1.31
C SER A 707 -47.00 19.41 -0.03
N GLY A 708 -45.79 18.85 -0.07
CA GLY A 708 -45.16 18.40 -1.31
C GLY A 708 -44.31 17.14 -1.17
N VAL A 709 -44.35 16.30 -2.20
CA VAL A 709 -43.45 15.14 -2.35
C VAL A 709 -42.66 15.28 -3.65
N TYR A 710 -41.34 15.12 -3.57
CA TYR A 710 -40.44 15.24 -4.72
C TYR A 710 -39.70 13.91 -4.91
N VAL A 711 -39.71 13.36 -6.11
CA VAL A 711 -39.14 12.04 -6.39
C VAL A 711 -38.06 12.14 -7.48
N SER A 712 -36.95 11.47 -7.24
CA SER A 712 -35.77 11.46 -8.11
C SER A 712 -35.06 10.10 -8.05
N GLY A 713 -34.09 9.89 -8.95
CA GLY A 713 -33.29 8.65 -9.01
C GLY A 713 -33.54 7.85 -10.29
N ASP A 714 -33.21 6.56 -10.24
CA ASP A 714 -33.27 5.64 -11.40
C ASP A 714 -34.10 4.37 -11.15
N GLY A 715 -34.58 4.14 -9.93
CA GLY A 715 -35.41 2.98 -9.59
C GLY A 715 -36.87 3.14 -10.03
N ASN A 716 -37.50 2.05 -10.47
CA ASN A 716 -38.96 2.04 -10.62
C ASN A 716 -39.60 2.26 -9.25
N THR A 717 -40.56 3.17 -9.17
CA THR A 717 -41.04 3.73 -7.92
C THR A 717 -42.56 3.79 -7.89
N GLU A 718 -43.16 3.21 -6.86
CA GLU A 718 -44.57 3.36 -6.53
C GLU A 718 -44.70 4.16 -5.23
N LEU A 719 -45.34 5.33 -5.29
CA LEU A 719 -45.63 6.14 -4.12
C LEU A 719 -47.07 5.90 -3.66
N LYS A 720 -47.25 5.54 -2.39
CA LYS A 720 -48.56 5.40 -1.75
C LYS A 720 -48.69 6.38 -0.59
N LEU A 721 -49.81 7.08 -0.55
CA LEU A 721 -50.16 7.98 0.55
C LEU A 721 -51.29 7.35 1.37
N GLY A 722 -51.13 7.32 2.68
CA GLY A 722 -52.11 6.79 3.61
C GLY A 722 -53.33 7.71 3.75
N ALA A 723 -54.40 7.18 4.34
CA ALA A 723 -55.70 7.87 4.45
C ALA A 723 -55.66 9.20 5.22
N ASN A 724 -54.66 9.41 6.08
CA ASN A 724 -54.52 10.64 6.86
C ASN A 724 -53.83 11.77 6.08
N ILE A 725 -53.23 11.48 4.93
CA ILE A 725 -52.62 12.48 4.04
C ILE A 725 -53.64 12.89 3.01
N VAL A 726 -54.17 14.12 3.13
CA VAL A 726 -55.14 14.67 2.18
C VAL A 726 -54.80 16.10 1.84
N LYS A 727 -55.15 16.54 0.63
CA LYS A 727 -54.99 17.91 0.13
C LYS A 727 -53.54 18.44 0.11
N ILE A 728 -52.58 17.62 -0.31
CA ILE A 728 -51.22 18.10 -0.61
C ILE A 728 -51.22 18.96 -1.88
N LYS A 729 -50.28 19.90 -2.00
CA LYS A 729 -50.15 20.79 -3.17
C LYS A 729 -49.68 20.05 -4.42
N GLY A 730 -48.89 18.98 -4.25
CA GLY A 730 -48.49 18.18 -5.39
C GLY A 730 -47.44 17.11 -5.12
N VAL A 731 -47.24 16.31 -6.16
CA VAL A 731 -46.17 15.32 -6.28
C VAL A 731 -45.39 15.61 -7.54
N ASP A 732 -44.07 15.74 -7.43
CA ASP A 732 -43.20 16.05 -8.56
C ASP A 732 -42.13 14.97 -8.70
N ALA A 733 -42.32 14.04 -9.64
CA ALA A 733 -41.35 13.02 -10.01
C ALA A 733 -40.54 13.38 -11.26
N SER A 734 -40.51 14.66 -11.68
CA SER A 734 -39.90 15.07 -12.95
C SER A 734 -38.40 14.81 -13.06
N SER A 735 -37.73 14.48 -11.94
CA SER A 735 -36.31 14.13 -11.89
C SER A 735 -36.07 12.62 -11.74
N LEU A 736 -37.12 11.80 -11.78
CA LEU A 736 -37.02 10.35 -11.77
C LEU A 736 -36.85 9.83 -13.20
N THR A 737 -35.92 8.89 -13.37
CA THR A 737 -35.68 8.26 -14.67
C THR A 737 -36.24 6.84 -14.77
N GLY A 738 -36.50 6.19 -13.63
CA GLY A 738 -37.27 4.95 -13.55
C GLY A 738 -38.78 5.19 -13.68
N LYS A 739 -39.56 4.12 -13.84
CA LYS A 739 -41.02 4.21 -13.96
C LYS A 739 -41.64 4.73 -12.67
N PHE A 740 -42.56 5.66 -12.76
CA PHE A 740 -43.31 6.20 -11.64
C PHE A 740 -44.75 5.71 -11.62
N THR A 741 -45.24 5.28 -10.46
CA THR A 741 -46.66 4.94 -10.25
C THR A 741 -47.20 5.72 -9.07
N PHE A 742 -48.27 6.47 -9.31
CA PHE A 742 -48.93 7.26 -8.28
C PHE A 742 -50.43 7.38 -8.52
N ASP A 743 -51.21 7.26 -7.44
CA ASP A 743 -52.65 7.54 -7.42
C ASP A 743 -52.91 8.80 -6.60
N ALA A 744 -53.34 9.87 -7.28
CA ALA A 744 -53.63 11.14 -6.65
C ALA A 744 -54.89 11.09 -5.77
N GLY A 745 -55.82 10.18 -6.04
CA GLY A 745 -57.06 9.98 -5.27
C GLY A 745 -57.67 11.27 -4.70
N ASN A 746 -57.93 11.27 -3.38
CA ASN A 746 -58.28 12.47 -2.61
C ASN A 746 -57.06 13.10 -1.91
N HIS A 747 -55.85 12.66 -2.28
CA HIS A 747 -54.61 13.07 -1.63
C HIS A 747 -54.14 14.44 -2.11
N VAL A 748 -54.38 14.83 -3.37
CA VAL A 748 -53.93 16.10 -3.94
C VAL A 748 -55.07 17.13 -3.94
N GLU A 749 -54.78 18.37 -3.55
CA GLU A 749 -55.79 19.44 -3.53
C GLU A 749 -56.19 19.90 -4.93
N ARG A 750 -57.36 20.54 -5.03
CA ARG A 750 -57.82 21.15 -6.29
C ARG A 750 -56.83 22.22 -6.74
N GLY A 751 -56.39 22.14 -8.00
CA GLY A 751 -55.35 23.01 -8.55
C GLY A 751 -53.92 22.51 -8.31
N GLY A 752 -53.75 21.44 -7.53
CA GLY A 752 -52.47 20.80 -7.28
C GLY A 752 -51.86 20.15 -8.53
N VAL A 753 -50.57 19.86 -8.45
CA VAL A 753 -49.76 19.40 -9.58
C VAL A 753 -49.25 17.99 -9.34
N VAL A 754 -49.37 17.12 -10.34
CA VAL A 754 -48.79 15.78 -10.34
C VAL A 754 -47.93 15.64 -11.58
N LYS A 755 -46.65 15.31 -11.41
CA LYS A 755 -45.73 15.08 -12.52
C LYS A 755 -45.09 13.70 -12.41
N GLY A 756 -45.08 12.97 -13.53
CA GLY A 756 -44.18 11.86 -13.77
C GLY A 756 -42.77 12.34 -14.13
N GLY A 757 -41.90 11.39 -14.46
CA GLY A 757 -40.50 11.54 -14.81
C GLY A 757 -40.24 11.28 -16.30
N SER A 758 -39.15 10.57 -16.59
CA SER A 758 -38.78 10.18 -17.96
C SER A 758 -39.01 8.71 -18.29
N GLY A 759 -39.63 7.96 -17.36
CA GLY A 759 -39.96 6.54 -17.52
C GLY A 759 -41.36 6.34 -18.10
N ASP A 760 -41.76 5.10 -18.36
CA ASP A 760 -43.15 4.80 -18.71
C ASP A 760 -44.01 4.88 -17.43
N ASP A 761 -44.65 6.01 -17.20
CA ASP A 761 -45.29 6.29 -15.92
C ASP A 761 -46.76 5.89 -15.89
N THR A 762 -47.32 5.74 -14.69
CA THR A 762 -48.73 5.44 -14.47
C THR A 762 -49.31 6.37 -13.42
N LEU A 763 -50.14 7.31 -13.86
CA LEU A 763 -50.72 8.35 -13.02
C LEU A 763 -52.24 8.18 -12.97
N SER A 764 -52.78 7.97 -11.77
CA SER A 764 -54.23 7.83 -11.55
C SER A 764 -54.82 9.08 -10.89
N PHE A 765 -55.96 9.56 -11.37
CA PHE A 765 -56.62 10.76 -10.87
C PHE A 765 -58.12 10.82 -11.21
N GLY A 766 -58.91 11.56 -10.44
CA GLY A 766 -60.35 11.76 -10.72
C GLY A 766 -60.62 12.74 -11.86
N SER A 767 -61.68 12.51 -12.64
CA SER A 767 -62.13 13.43 -13.71
C SER A 767 -62.34 14.86 -13.20
N VAL A 768 -63.00 15.02 -12.04
CA VAL A 768 -63.44 16.33 -11.49
C VAL A 768 -62.60 16.77 -10.27
N ALA A 769 -61.30 16.47 -10.27
CA ALA A 769 -60.39 16.86 -9.20
C ALA A 769 -59.71 18.23 -9.45
N GLY A 770 -59.67 18.71 -10.70
CA GLY A 770 -59.07 20.00 -11.05
C GLY A 770 -57.55 19.99 -10.94
N LEU A 771 -56.92 18.83 -11.14
CA LEU A 771 -55.47 18.66 -11.05
C LEU A 771 -54.77 19.04 -12.36
N LYS A 772 -53.49 19.41 -12.26
CA LYS A 772 -52.60 19.50 -13.43
C LYS A 772 -51.70 18.28 -13.45
N ILE A 773 -51.86 17.44 -14.47
CA ILE A 773 -51.14 16.18 -14.62
C ILE A 773 -50.15 16.32 -15.77
N THR A 774 -48.91 15.93 -15.54
CA THR A 774 -47.84 15.90 -16.55
C THR A 774 -47.25 14.48 -16.53
N GLY A 775 -47.25 13.78 -17.65
CA GLY A 775 -46.60 12.46 -17.76
C GLY A 775 -45.09 12.61 -17.75
N GLY A 776 -44.59 13.55 -18.56
CA GLY A 776 -43.17 13.77 -18.78
C GLY A 776 -42.73 13.16 -20.11
N ALA A 777 -41.59 12.47 -20.11
CA ALA A 777 -41.15 11.72 -21.28
C ALA A 777 -41.39 10.23 -21.02
N GLY A 778 -41.70 9.45 -22.05
CA GLY A 778 -42.03 8.04 -21.88
C GLY A 778 -43.31 7.70 -22.64
N ASN A 779 -43.79 6.46 -22.53
CA ASN A 779 -45.14 6.12 -22.95
C ASN A 779 -46.02 6.03 -21.71
N ASP A 780 -46.68 7.13 -21.36
CA ASP A 780 -47.33 7.26 -20.06
C ASP A 780 -48.76 6.74 -20.07
N VAL A 781 -49.22 6.24 -18.92
CA VAL A 781 -50.57 5.73 -18.71
C VAL A 781 -51.32 6.63 -17.74
N PHE A 782 -52.27 7.40 -18.26
CA PHE A 782 -53.18 8.24 -17.47
C PHE A 782 -54.45 7.47 -17.16
N LYS A 783 -54.66 7.12 -15.89
CA LYS A 783 -55.87 6.41 -15.44
C LYS A 783 -56.87 7.39 -14.83
N VAL A 784 -57.99 7.58 -15.52
CA VAL A 784 -58.98 8.57 -15.12
C VAL A 784 -60.15 7.91 -14.40
N GLY A 785 -60.50 8.44 -13.24
CA GLY A 785 -61.69 8.05 -12.48
C GLY A 785 -62.97 8.64 -13.07
N LYS A 786 -64.10 7.99 -12.78
CA LYS A 786 -65.45 8.43 -13.17
C LYS A 786 -65.77 9.86 -12.75
N LEU A 787 -66.73 10.51 -13.40
CA LEU A 787 -67.26 11.82 -12.99
C LEU A 787 -67.83 11.78 -11.56
N GLY A 788 -68.44 10.66 -11.19
CA GLY A 788 -69.05 10.47 -9.87
C GLY A 788 -70.19 11.47 -9.63
N ALA A 789 -70.45 11.75 -8.35
CA ALA A 789 -71.58 12.59 -7.93
C ALA A 789 -71.61 14.00 -8.53
N GLU A 790 -70.45 14.53 -8.97
CA GLU A 790 -70.34 15.85 -9.62
C GLU A 790 -71.08 15.90 -10.97
N ALA A 791 -71.35 14.77 -11.63
CA ALA A 791 -72.15 14.74 -12.86
C ALA A 791 -73.58 15.28 -12.67
N ASN A 792 -74.11 15.22 -11.43
CA ASN A 792 -75.47 15.68 -11.10
C ASN A 792 -75.59 17.21 -10.95
N SER A 793 -74.48 17.95 -11.09
CA SER A 793 -74.43 19.42 -11.00
C SER A 793 -73.65 19.99 -12.18
N PRO A 794 -74.02 21.16 -12.75
CA PRO A 794 -73.21 21.78 -13.79
C PRO A 794 -71.79 22.06 -13.28
N PHE A 795 -70.78 21.45 -13.90
CA PHE A 795 -69.37 21.73 -13.62
C PHE A 795 -68.68 22.42 -14.81
N GLY A 796 -67.79 23.36 -14.49
CA GLY A 796 -66.99 24.09 -15.46
C GLY A 796 -65.68 23.38 -15.80
N THR A 797 -65.00 23.91 -16.82
CA THR A 797 -63.70 23.40 -17.29
C THR A 797 -62.57 23.53 -16.26
N ASP A 798 -62.75 24.41 -15.28
CA ASP A 798 -61.84 24.67 -14.15
C ASP A 798 -61.84 23.53 -13.12
N LYS A 799 -62.92 22.75 -13.06
CA LYS A 799 -63.01 21.61 -12.15
C LYS A 799 -62.43 20.32 -12.72
N LEU A 800 -62.22 20.23 -14.03
CA LEU A 800 -61.68 19.04 -14.68
C LEU A 800 -60.17 18.94 -14.50
N SER A 801 -59.69 17.73 -14.24
CA SER A 801 -58.27 17.43 -14.27
C SER A 801 -57.74 17.54 -15.70
N SER A 802 -56.59 18.18 -15.85
CA SER A 802 -55.98 18.52 -17.12
C SER A 802 -54.66 17.79 -17.29
N ILE A 803 -54.56 16.93 -18.31
CA ILE A 803 -53.28 16.39 -18.79
C ILE A 803 -52.61 17.47 -19.63
N THR A 804 -51.33 17.75 -19.36
CA THR A 804 -50.63 18.93 -19.91
C THR A 804 -49.80 18.63 -21.15
N ASP A 805 -49.48 17.36 -21.41
CA ASP A 805 -48.47 16.91 -22.37
C ASP A 805 -48.85 15.63 -23.13
N PHE A 806 -50.14 15.28 -23.17
CA PHE A 806 -50.61 14.06 -23.86
C PHE A 806 -50.18 14.03 -25.34
N SER A 807 -49.47 12.98 -25.71
CA SER A 807 -48.77 12.88 -26.99
C SER A 807 -48.80 11.45 -27.56
N LYS A 808 -48.07 11.21 -28.65
CA LYS A 808 -48.03 9.90 -29.29
C LYS A 808 -47.20 8.92 -28.46
N GLY A 809 -47.81 7.79 -28.10
CA GLY A 809 -47.22 6.77 -27.22
C GLY A 809 -47.99 6.64 -25.91
N ASP A 810 -48.56 7.77 -25.46
CA ASP A 810 -49.36 7.83 -24.23
C ASP A 810 -50.70 7.11 -24.37
N LYS A 811 -51.19 6.64 -23.22
CA LYS A 811 -52.43 5.89 -23.05
C LYS A 811 -53.34 6.60 -22.07
N LEU A 812 -54.60 6.80 -22.47
CA LEU A 812 -55.65 7.27 -21.58
C LEU A 812 -56.60 6.11 -21.25
N TYR A 813 -56.60 5.68 -19.99
CA TYR A 813 -57.42 4.59 -19.47
C TYR A 813 -58.65 5.13 -18.73
N THR A 814 -59.84 4.82 -19.23
CA THR A 814 -61.13 5.26 -18.67
C THR A 814 -61.88 4.08 -18.05
N GLY A 815 -61.22 3.35 -17.15
CA GLY A 815 -61.82 2.23 -16.41
C GLY A 815 -62.29 1.05 -17.26
N GLY A 816 -61.81 0.93 -18.50
CA GLY A 816 -62.26 -0.10 -19.46
C GLY A 816 -63.60 0.21 -20.13
N ALA A 817 -64.17 1.41 -19.93
CA ALA A 817 -65.45 1.80 -20.53
C ALA A 817 -65.35 2.06 -22.05
N ALA A 818 -64.17 2.46 -22.54
CA ALA A 818 -63.92 2.61 -23.96
C ALA A 818 -63.90 1.23 -24.63
N ALA A 819 -64.60 1.08 -25.75
CA ALA A 819 -64.64 -0.18 -26.49
C ALA A 819 -63.63 -0.17 -27.64
N GLU A 820 -62.96 -1.31 -27.88
CA GLU A 820 -61.96 -1.46 -28.95
C GLU A 820 -62.52 -0.97 -30.30
N SER A 821 -61.81 -0.05 -30.94
CA SER A 821 -62.28 0.62 -32.15
C SER A 821 -61.11 1.33 -32.84
N ASN A 822 -61.09 1.31 -34.18
CA ASN A 822 -60.05 1.98 -34.98
C ASN A 822 -60.16 3.51 -35.01
N SER A 823 -61.19 4.10 -34.37
CA SER A 823 -61.39 5.54 -34.27
C SER A 823 -62.20 5.91 -33.03
N ILE A 824 -62.16 7.19 -32.64
CA ILE A 824 -63.08 7.81 -31.68
C ILE A 824 -63.92 8.90 -32.36
N ALA A 825 -65.13 9.17 -31.86
CA ALA A 825 -66.01 10.15 -32.48
C ALA A 825 -65.48 11.59 -32.32
N LYS A 826 -65.65 12.42 -33.34
CA LYS A 826 -65.39 13.86 -33.25
C LYS A 826 -66.72 14.61 -33.13
N TYR A 827 -66.83 15.50 -32.15
CA TYR A 827 -67.90 16.49 -32.06
C TYR A 827 -67.32 17.89 -32.31
N ASP A 828 -67.83 18.59 -33.31
CA ASP A 828 -67.48 19.99 -33.56
C ASP A 828 -68.31 20.89 -32.63
N SER A 829 -67.65 21.54 -31.69
CA SER A 829 -68.31 22.36 -30.66
C SER A 829 -69.12 23.50 -31.27
N ASP A 830 -70.35 23.70 -30.80
CA ASP A 830 -71.16 24.86 -31.12
C ASP A 830 -70.74 26.03 -30.23
N ALA A 831 -70.24 27.11 -30.85
CA ALA A 831 -69.79 28.31 -30.17
C ALA A 831 -70.93 29.06 -29.44
N SER A 832 -72.19 28.77 -29.76
CA SER A 832 -73.36 29.32 -29.06
C SER A 832 -73.71 28.55 -27.77
N LEU A 833 -73.16 27.35 -27.59
CA LEU A 833 -73.36 26.53 -26.40
C LEU A 833 -72.25 26.77 -25.37
N ASP A 834 -72.61 26.72 -24.08
CA ASP A 834 -71.61 26.68 -23.01
C ASP A 834 -70.91 25.30 -22.94
N PHE A 835 -69.93 25.17 -22.05
CA PHE A 835 -69.18 23.93 -21.89
C PHE A 835 -70.09 22.74 -21.56
N ALA A 836 -71.06 22.91 -20.64
CA ALA A 836 -71.91 21.82 -20.19
C ALA A 836 -72.81 21.29 -21.31
N ASN A 837 -73.35 22.17 -22.15
CA ASN A 837 -74.16 21.76 -23.29
C ASN A 837 -73.32 21.15 -24.41
N ASN A 838 -72.13 21.68 -24.67
CA ASN A 838 -71.19 21.05 -25.60
C ASN A 838 -70.76 19.65 -25.12
N LEU A 839 -70.53 19.47 -23.82
CA LEU A 839 -70.20 18.18 -23.23
C LEU A 839 -71.34 17.17 -23.39
N ARG A 840 -72.61 17.58 -23.25
CA ARG A 840 -73.77 16.69 -23.47
C ARG A 840 -73.89 16.21 -24.91
N GLU A 841 -73.66 17.08 -25.89
CA GLU A 841 -73.69 16.65 -27.30
C GLU A 841 -72.49 15.77 -27.64
N ALA A 842 -71.31 16.04 -27.07
CA ALA A 842 -70.15 15.17 -27.20
C ALA A 842 -70.39 13.79 -26.56
N GLU A 843 -70.99 13.71 -25.37
CA GLU A 843 -71.36 12.46 -24.71
C GLU A 843 -72.34 11.67 -25.59
N LYS A 844 -73.38 12.31 -26.12
CA LYS A 844 -74.33 11.68 -27.04
C LYS A 844 -73.64 11.12 -28.28
N ALA A 845 -72.66 11.84 -28.84
CA ALA A 845 -71.84 11.33 -29.94
C ALA A 845 -71.00 10.12 -29.51
N ALA A 846 -70.43 10.15 -28.30
CA ALA A 846 -69.68 9.05 -27.71
C ALA A 846 -70.55 7.79 -27.54
N ALA A 847 -71.73 7.91 -26.91
CA ALA A 847 -72.66 6.81 -26.66
C ALA A 847 -73.08 6.06 -27.94
N GLN A 848 -73.20 6.81 -29.04
CA GLN A 848 -73.60 6.29 -30.36
C GLN A 848 -72.44 5.73 -31.18
N HIS A 849 -71.20 6.05 -30.83
CA HIS A 849 -70.02 5.56 -31.54
C HIS A 849 -69.60 4.17 -31.05
N ALA A 850 -68.95 3.40 -31.93
CA ALA A 850 -68.47 2.06 -31.60
C ALA A 850 -67.47 2.05 -30.44
N SER A 851 -66.62 3.09 -30.35
CA SER A 851 -65.62 3.25 -29.29
C SER A 851 -66.17 3.63 -27.92
N LYS A 852 -67.43 4.09 -27.84
CA LYS A 852 -67.99 4.75 -26.65
C LYS A 852 -67.28 6.03 -26.21
N SER A 853 -66.40 6.58 -27.04
CA SER A 853 -65.65 7.80 -26.74
C SER A 853 -65.78 8.84 -27.86
N ALA A 854 -65.87 10.11 -27.46
CA ALA A 854 -65.82 11.25 -28.36
C ALA A 854 -64.84 12.32 -27.86
N TYR A 855 -64.35 13.15 -28.77
CA TYR A 855 -63.56 14.33 -28.45
C TYR A 855 -64.10 15.60 -29.09
N PHE A 856 -63.83 16.73 -28.45
CA PHE A 856 -64.16 18.06 -28.95
C PHE A 856 -63.17 19.11 -28.44
N THR A 857 -63.13 20.26 -29.10
CA THR A 857 -62.31 21.40 -28.67
C THR A 857 -63.21 22.48 -28.10
N TYR A 858 -62.85 23.07 -26.96
CA TYR A 858 -63.58 24.20 -26.37
C TYR A 858 -62.57 25.16 -25.71
N GLN A 859 -62.67 26.46 -26.00
CA GLN A 859 -61.76 27.49 -25.46
C GLN A 859 -60.26 27.09 -25.53
N SER A 860 -59.81 26.65 -26.71
CA SER A 860 -58.41 26.26 -27.01
C SER A 860 -57.89 25.03 -26.24
N ASN A 861 -58.75 24.23 -25.62
CA ASN A 861 -58.40 22.96 -25.00
C ASN A 861 -59.18 21.81 -25.65
N THR A 862 -58.63 20.60 -25.56
CA THR A 862 -59.26 19.39 -26.11
C THR A 862 -59.86 18.60 -24.96
N TYR A 863 -61.05 18.03 -25.17
CA TYR A 863 -61.77 17.27 -24.17
C TYR A 863 -62.13 15.92 -24.74
N ILE A 864 -61.94 14.88 -23.95
CA ILE A 864 -62.35 13.51 -24.26
C ILE A 864 -63.45 13.13 -23.28
N VAL A 865 -64.56 12.62 -23.81
CA VAL A 865 -65.66 12.03 -23.04
C VAL A 865 -65.79 10.55 -23.42
N THR A 866 -65.87 9.68 -22.43
CA THR A 866 -66.21 8.26 -22.62
C THR A 866 -67.51 7.97 -21.89
N SER A 867 -68.50 7.52 -22.65
CA SER A 867 -69.87 7.25 -22.20
C SER A 867 -69.95 5.87 -21.55
N ASP A 868 -70.75 5.76 -20.50
CA ASP A 868 -71.15 4.49 -19.89
C ASP A 868 -72.14 3.69 -20.77
N GLY A 869 -72.58 4.25 -21.89
CA GLY A 869 -73.54 3.67 -22.83
C GLY A 869 -74.99 4.08 -22.59
N VAL A 870 -75.26 4.88 -21.56
CA VAL A 870 -76.55 5.54 -21.30
C VAL A 870 -76.48 6.98 -21.80
N GLN A 871 -77.49 7.40 -22.57
CA GLN A 871 -77.49 8.76 -23.11
C GLN A 871 -77.69 9.80 -22.01
N GLY A 872 -76.77 10.78 -21.96
CA GLY A 872 -76.74 11.90 -21.04
C GLY A 872 -75.57 11.80 -20.06
N VAL A 873 -74.91 12.94 -19.79
CA VAL A 873 -73.76 13.01 -18.87
C VAL A 873 -74.15 12.52 -17.47
N GLY A 874 -73.66 11.36 -17.09
CA GLY A 874 -73.95 10.61 -15.87
C GLY A 874 -72.71 10.39 -14.99
N GLN A 875 -72.93 9.79 -13.81
CA GLN A 875 -71.87 9.60 -12.81
C GLN A 875 -70.83 8.57 -13.23
N ASP A 876 -71.20 7.66 -14.14
CA ASP A 876 -70.34 6.57 -14.61
C ASP A 876 -69.55 6.93 -15.87
N ASP A 877 -69.77 8.12 -16.44
CA ASP A 877 -68.98 8.66 -17.55
C ASP A 877 -67.61 9.15 -17.08
N TYR A 878 -66.71 9.31 -18.05
CA TYR A 878 -65.35 9.81 -17.86
C TYR A 878 -65.14 11.06 -18.70
N VAL A 879 -64.57 12.11 -18.12
CA VAL A 879 -64.25 13.35 -18.84
C VAL A 879 -62.84 13.78 -18.50
N THR A 880 -62.01 13.92 -19.52
CA THR A 880 -60.61 14.36 -19.36
C THR A 880 -60.36 15.60 -20.20
N LYS A 881 -59.71 16.59 -19.61
CA LYS A 881 -59.19 17.74 -20.33
C LYS A 881 -57.75 17.48 -20.75
N LEU A 882 -57.43 17.73 -22.02
CA LEU A 882 -56.07 17.84 -22.53
C LEU A 882 -55.76 19.32 -22.76
N ALA A 883 -54.64 19.78 -22.21
CA ALA A 883 -54.23 21.17 -22.35
C ALA A 883 -53.88 21.47 -23.80
N GLY A 884 -54.44 22.56 -24.35
CA GLY A 884 -54.20 22.94 -25.74
C GLY A 884 -55.04 22.17 -26.77
N THR A 885 -54.80 22.48 -28.04
CA THR A 885 -55.47 21.82 -29.17
C THR A 885 -54.63 20.61 -29.60
N VAL A 886 -55.00 19.43 -29.12
CA VAL A 886 -54.36 18.15 -29.42
C VAL A 886 -55.08 17.54 -30.62
N ASP A 887 -54.33 17.16 -31.66
CA ASP A 887 -54.90 16.49 -32.83
C ASP A 887 -55.19 15.02 -32.50
N LEU A 888 -56.47 14.71 -32.33
CA LEU A 888 -56.97 13.36 -32.07
C LEU A 888 -57.60 12.70 -33.31
N SER A 889 -57.35 13.20 -34.52
CA SER A 889 -57.91 12.63 -35.75
C SER A 889 -57.47 11.19 -36.02
N GLY A 890 -56.28 10.80 -35.54
CA GLY A 890 -55.75 9.44 -35.59
C GLY A 890 -56.02 8.59 -34.35
N ALA A 891 -56.73 9.11 -33.35
CA ALA A 891 -56.93 8.41 -32.08
C ALA A 891 -57.84 7.18 -32.22
N ARG A 892 -57.49 6.10 -31.54
CA ARG A 892 -58.20 4.81 -31.53
C ARG A 892 -58.29 4.25 -30.10
N VAL A 893 -59.09 3.20 -29.92
CA VAL A 893 -59.11 2.43 -28.67
C VAL A 893 -58.41 1.10 -28.90
N ASP A 894 -57.34 0.83 -28.16
CA ASP A 894 -56.56 -0.41 -28.27
C ASP A 894 -57.26 -1.62 -27.61
N SER A 895 -56.68 -2.81 -27.76
CA SER A 895 -57.22 -4.07 -27.21
C SER A 895 -57.22 -4.11 -25.68
N ASP A 896 -56.47 -3.21 -25.03
CA ASP A 896 -56.44 -3.05 -23.58
C ASP A 896 -57.42 -1.95 -23.13
N HIS A 897 -58.31 -1.50 -24.02
CA HIS A 897 -59.33 -0.47 -23.78
C HIS A 897 -58.76 0.91 -23.42
N ASN A 898 -57.56 1.25 -23.91
CA ASN A 898 -56.97 2.57 -23.78
C ASN A 898 -57.22 3.42 -25.02
N ILE A 899 -57.52 4.70 -24.83
CA ILE A 899 -57.49 5.68 -25.91
C ILE A 899 -56.03 6.05 -26.18
N VAL A 900 -55.59 5.87 -27.43
CA VAL A 900 -54.20 6.04 -27.86
C VAL A 900 -54.12 6.79 -29.19
N LEU A 901 -52.98 7.43 -29.44
CA LEU A 901 -52.65 8.11 -30.71
C LEU A 901 -51.82 7.25 -31.68
#